data_AF-A0A7C1JDL3-F1
#
_entry.id   AF-A0A7C1JDL3-F1
#
_cell.length_a   1.000
_cell.length_b   1.000
_cell.length_c   1.000
_cell.angle_alpha   90.00
_cell.angle_beta   90.00
_cell.angle_gamma   90.00
#
_symmetry.space_group_name_H-M   'P 1'
#
loop_
_entity.id
_entity.type
_entity.pdbx_description
1 polymer ?
#
loop_
_entity_poly.entity_id
_entity_poly.type
_entity_poly.pdbx_seq_one_letter_code
_entity_poly.pdbx_strand_id
1 'polypeptide(L)'
;MILSPDAPLSLKPSDLQDPRIAVVCPGTPDEDAFRAAATWLAWQDMKEDYRSRTDREAEAVREWLDRQRESYLTALLRTHLDVYRRGTIITRNEVAISPREVFSLPSNQQRFTVILEKLLAAAYSDPIVDSGSFRGTFTTTEASKLYEGYFGRSPGTTQLAATRNYGVPLGLSHPEQPQRFAPQPGCRPLEIIAEMIEEHGGRELPVSKVFERLSGPPYGLPYLLIRIYLLAFIRRGDPRAEIVLKPDHNVRGRDGRPFVPDRITAQNATDVDWRVPIERGFDTIVLSEGPTWNDVLGYAREFVPDLHTSTDQAEIDLQASRLRDRLSALAQEMAQTEETLKTLERGLGGRLPEADQRACAHLRSLLAGAGDDYAGFYNRACLEFATPNDLRDALASYERLRQLASVTAQINEVKAYLDACRARPEHRELLAERDSLRQQLSLESLAAQPTRWTSLRSSFEQFRTRYRNEYQKYHRDANEALTRLARRMQAAQGELRALVLLNSIQEVGPARGERLGEQYERLVLEVRPCEVRDLRLLDLASAPVCDKCGRALIDEVPQKRVEAFVADLEAALGEQMHRYTSEPVRRVLTRAGNEAVSQFLAAVQAADVAALAKVLDEDLVRTIRRLLAADGVVTEEVDALAQLTREYPTIEEGQIPAVVRRFEEVLRQAFARARKAHPEKRSIRLSLR
;
A
#
# COMPACT_ATOMS: atom_id res chain seq x y z
N MET A 1 -29.84 40.76 60.74
CA MET A 1 -31.17 41.36 60.91
C MET A 1 -31.86 40.59 62.02
N ILE A 2 -31.93 41.15 63.23
CA ILE A 2 -32.64 40.53 64.36
C ILE A 2 -34.11 40.90 64.15
N LEU A 3 -34.95 39.90 63.82
CA LEU A 3 -36.38 40.10 63.63
C LEU A 3 -37.02 40.43 64.98
N SER A 4 -37.81 41.49 65.02
CA SER A 4 -38.64 41.85 66.18
C SER A 4 -39.60 40.70 66.53
N PRO A 5 -40.00 40.58 67.83
CA PRO A 5 -40.84 39.49 68.33
C PRO A 5 -42.26 39.44 67.75
N ASP A 6 -42.69 40.42 66.95
CA ASP A 6 -44.00 40.45 66.29
C ASP A 6 -44.05 39.73 64.92
N ALA A 7 -42.90 39.42 64.30
CA ALA A 7 -42.86 38.72 63.00
C ALA A 7 -43.07 37.19 63.00
N PRO A 8 -42.76 36.39 64.06
CA PRO A 8 -42.80 34.93 63.99
C PRO A 8 -44.21 34.31 63.96
N LEU A 9 -45.27 35.10 64.10
CA LEU A 9 -46.67 34.62 64.18
C LEU A 9 -47.35 34.39 62.82
N SER A 10 -46.73 34.70 61.68
CA SER A 10 -47.40 34.59 60.36
C SER A 10 -46.84 33.58 59.36
N LEU A 11 -45.65 33.01 59.59
CA LEU A 11 -45.04 32.09 58.63
C LEU A 11 -45.70 30.70 58.72
N LYS A 12 -46.30 30.24 57.62
CA LYS A 12 -46.90 28.91 57.49
C LYS A 12 -45.98 27.97 56.70
N PRO A 13 -46.09 26.64 56.90
CA PRO A 13 -45.38 25.65 56.07
C PRO A 13 -45.54 25.87 54.55
N SER A 14 -46.74 26.31 54.12
CA SER A 14 -47.06 26.62 52.71
C SER A 14 -46.26 27.78 52.11
N ASP A 15 -45.68 28.64 52.95
CA ASP A 15 -44.92 29.81 52.49
C ASP A 15 -43.49 29.42 52.07
N LEU A 16 -43.04 28.22 52.45
CA LEU A 16 -41.73 27.68 52.10
C LEU A 16 -41.78 26.98 50.74
N GLN A 17 -41.07 27.53 49.75
CA GLN A 17 -41.05 27.02 48.38
C GLN A 17 -40.15 25.79 48.17
N ASP A 18 -39.28 25.46 49.13
CA ASP A 18 -38.32 24.36 49.02
C ASP A 18 -38.37 23.50 50.30
N PRO A 19 -38.57 22.17 50.20
CA PRO A 19 -38.66 21.29 51.37
C PRO A 19 -37.37 21.17 52.18
N ARG A 20 -36.24 21.67 51.66
CA ARG A 20 -34.93 21.66 52.32
C ARG A 20 -34.70 22.89 53.21
N ILE A 21 -35.64 23.83 53.24
CA ILE A 21 -35.57 25.03 54.07
C ILE A 21 -36.26 24.75 55.41
N ALA A 22 -35.56 25.05 56.50
CA ALA A 22 -36.17 25.25 57.81
C ALA A 22 -35.99 26.69 58.27
N VAL A 23 -37.03 27.24 58.89
CA VAL A 23 -36.97 28.53 59.57
C VAL A 23 -37.09 28.27 61.07
N VAL A 24 -36.07 28.70 61.80
CA VAL A 24 -36.07 28.63 63.27
C VAL A 24 -36.62 29.94 63.81
N CYS A 25 -37.78 29.87 64.47
CA CYS A 25 -38.41 31.01 65.11
C CYS A 25 -38.16 30.95 66.62
N PRO A 26 -37.56 31.98 67.24
CA PRO A 26 -37.44 32.04 68.70
C PRO A 26 -38.82 32.13 69.36
N GLY A 27 -38.95 31.60 70.58
CA GLY A 27 -40.14 31.81 71.41
C GLY A 27 -40.19 33.24 71.96
N THR A 28 -41.21 33.54 72.76
CA THR A 28 -41.28 34.83 73.48
C THR A 28 -40.14 34.92 74.51
N PRO A 29 -39.34 36.00 74.54
CA PRO A 29 -38.31 36.19 75.56
C PRO A 29 -38.96 36.36 76.94
N ASP A 30 -38.38 35.74 77.96
CA ASP A 30 -38.79 35.95 79.36
C ASP A 30 -38.01 37.12 79.98
N GLU A 31 -38.40 37.51 81.20
CA GLU A 31 -37.73 38.60 81.93
C GLU A 31 -36.22 38.35 82.12
N ASP A 32 -35.81 37.08 82.27
CA ASP A 32 -34.40 36.71 82.42
C ASP A 32 -33.61 36.95 81.12
N ALA A 33 -34.18 36.62 79.96
CA ALA A 33 -33.59 36.93 78.66
C ALA A 33 -33.51 38.43 78.41
N PHE A 34 -34.55 39.20 78.74
CA PHE A 34 -34.52 40.66 78.66
C PHE A 34 -33.47 41.26 79.60
N ARG A 35 -33.38 40.76 80.84
CA ARG A 35 -32.38 41.22 81.81
C ARG A 35 -30.96 40.90 81.36
N ALA A 36 -30.72 39.72 80.80
CA ALA A 36 -29.40 39.35 80.26
C ALA A 36 -29.01 40.22 79.06
N ALA A 37 -29.96 40.52 78.15
CA ALA A 37 -29.75 41.45 77.04
C ALA A 37 -29.45 42.87 77.53
N ALA A 38 -30.25 43.39 78.46
CA ALA A 38 -30.03 44.71 79.06
C ALA A 38 -28.68 44.81 79.79
N THR A 39 -28.30 43.76 80.53
CA THR A 39 -26.99 43.68 81.21
C THR A 39 -25.83 43.69 80.21
N TRP A 40 -25.97 42.97 79.10
CA TRP A 40 -24.96 42.97 78.05
C TRP A 40 -24.84 44.32 77.34
N LEU A 41 -25.97 44.96 77.02
CA LEU A 41 -26.00 46.29 76.41
C LEU A 41 -25.38 47.34 77.35
N ALA A 42 -25.77 47.34 78.63
CA ALA A 42 -25.18 48.21 79.64
C ALA A 42 -23.66 47.99 79.77
N TRP A 43 -23.20 46.73 79.72
CA TRP A 43 -21.78 46.41 79.69
C TRP A 43 -21.08 46.95 78.43
N GLN A 44 -21.72 46.87 77.25
CA GLN A 44 -21.19 47.44 76.00
C GLN A 44 -21.10 48.97 76.06
N ASP A 45 -22.16 49.62 76.52
CA ASP A 45 -22.22 51.09 76.66
C ASP A 45 -21.16 51.58 77.66
N MET A 46 -21.08 50.96 78.84
CA MET A 46 -20.04 51.26 79.83
C MET A 46 -18.63 51.01 79.28
N LYS A 47 -18.43 49.96 78.48
CA LYS A 47 -17.13 49.69 77.85
C LYS A 47 -16.73 50.78 76.86
N GLU A 48 -17.67 51.31 76.10
CA GLU A 48 -17.40 52.38 75.14
C GLU A 48 -17.16 53.72 75.87
N ASP A 49 -17.98 54.05 76.87
CA ASP A 49 -17.87 55.28 77.68
C ASP A 49 -16.51 55.42 78.41
N TYR A 50 -15.93 54.30 78.82
CA TYR A 50 -14.65 54.23 79.54
C TYR A 50 -13.46 53.88 78.64
N ARG A 51 -13.66 53.77 77.32
CA ARG A 51 -12.62 53.38 76.36
C ARG A 51 -11.50 54.41 76.24
N SER A 52 -11.86 55.69 76.20
CA SER A 52 -10.97 56.83 75.95
C SER A 52 -10.55 57.60 77.21
N ARG A 53 -11.07 57.21 78.38
CA ARG A 53 -10.73 57.83 79.67
C ARG A 53 -9.42 57.24 80.23
N THR A 54 -8.59 58.09 80.84
CA THR A 54 -7.21 57.74 81.28
C THR A 54 -6.97 57.94 82.78
N ASP A 55 -8.02 58.24 83.55
CA ASP A 55 -7.95 58.37 84.99
C ASP A 55 -7.92 57.01 85.70
N ARG A 56 -7.46 57.00 86.96
CA ARG A 56 -7.25 55.78 87.75
C ARG A 56 -8.56 55.00 87.98
N GLU A 57 -9.70 55.69 88.01
CA GLU A 57 -11.02 55.07 88.07
C GLU A 57 -11.34 54.32 86.77
N ALA A 58 -11.04 54.91 85.60
CA ALA A 58 -11.27 54.27 84.30
C ALA A 58 -10.41 53.00 84.07
N GLU A 59 -9.21 52.92 84.64
CA GLU A 59 -8.41 51.68 84.61
C GLU A 59 -9.05 50.56 85.43
N ALA A 60 -9.51 50.86 86.66
CA ALA A 60 -10.20 49.90 87.51
C ALA A 60 -11.54 49.42 86.91
N VAL A 61 -12.29 50.31 86.26
CA VAL A 61 -13.55 49.96 85.58
C VAL A 61 -13.29 49.06 84.36
N ARG A 62 -12.25 49.32 83.55
CA ARG A 62 -11.89 48.45 82.40
C ARG A 62 -11.48 47.04 82.84
N GLU A 63 -10.65 46.91 83.87
CA GLU A 63 -10.28 45.60 84.43
C GLU A 63 -11.48 44.83 85.01
N TRP A 64 -12.45 45.55 85.59
CA TRP A 64 -13.71 44.94 86.04
C TRP A 64 -14.56 44.47 84.84
N LEU A 65 -14.73 45.32 83.82
CA LEU A 65 -15.50 44.98 82.61
C LEU A 65 -14.91 43.75 81.88
N ASP A 66 -13.59 43.64 81.78
CA ASP A 66 -12.96 42.48 81.15
C ASP A 66 -13.18 41.19 81.95
N ARG A 67 -13.18 41.25 83.29
CA ARG A 67 -13.53 40.10 84.15
C ARG A 67 -15.00 39.70 84.04
N GLN A 68 -15.91 40.65 83.83
CA GLN A 68 -17.35 40.35 83.74
C GLN A 68 -17.79 39.88 82.34
N ARG A 69 -17.00 40.16 81.29
CA ARG A 69 -17.36 39.87 79.90
C ARG A 69 -17.83 38.43 79.68
N GLU A 70 -17.07 37.46 80.16
CA GLU A 70 -17.36 36.03 79.94
C GLU A 70 -18.67 35.63 80.65
N SER A 71 -18.87 36.11 81.87
CA SER A 71 -20.08 35.84 82.66
C SER A 71 -21.34 36.42 81.98
N TYR A 72 -21.30 37.68 81.56
CA TYR A 72 -22.44 38.34 80.91
C TYR A 72 -22.73 37.75 79.52
N LEU A 73 -21.69 37.45 78.73
CA LEU A 73 -21.87 36.81 77.43
C LEU A 73 -22.45 35.39 77.59
N THR A 74 -21.97 34.63 78.57
CA THR A 74 -22.48 33.28 78.85
C THR A 74 -23.94 33.32 79.31
N ALA A 75 -24.30 34.27 80.17
CA ALA A 75 -25.68 34.48 80.61
C ALA A 75 -26.60 34.87 79.45
N LEU A 76 -26.14 35.78 78.57
CA LEU A 76 -26.86 36.18 77.36
C LEU A 76 -27.10 34.99 76.42
N LEU A 77 -26.04 34.26 76.08
CA LEU A 77 -26.13 33.10 75.19
C LEU A 77 -27.01 32.00 75.79
N ARG A 78 -26.89 31.71 77.08
CA ARG A 78 -27.71 30.69 77.75
C ARG A 78 -29.20 31.05 77.72
N THR A 79 -29.54 32.27 78.13
CA THR A 79 -30.94 32.73 78.15
C THR A 79 -31.54 32.77 76.75
N HIS A 80 -30.79 33.23 75.73
CA HIS A 80 -31.28 33.24 74.35
C HIS A 80 -31.40 31.82 73.77
N LEU A 81 -30.51 30.89 74.13
CA LEU A 81 -30.68 29.49 73.75
C LEU A 81 -31.95 28.88 74.34
N ASP A 82 -32.31 29.23 75.57
CA ASP A 82 -33.58 28.80 76.17
C ASP A 82 -34.80 29.40 75.45
N VAL A 83 -34.70 30.64 74.94
CA VAL A 83 -35.73 31.23 74.07
C VAL A 83 -35.92 30.42 72.78
N TYR A 84 -34.83 29.95 72.16
CA TYR A 84 -34.91 29.07 70.98
C TYR A 84 -35.42 27.65 71.32
N ARG A 85 -35.13 27.11 72.51
CA ARG A 85 -35.70 25.82 72.97
C ARG A 85 -37.22 25.86 73.13
N ARG A 86 -37.77 27.01 73.49
CA ARG A 86 -39.23 27.27 73.58
C ARG A 86 -39.83 27.79 72.27
N GLY A 87 -39.01 27.94 71.23
CA GLY A 87 -39.43 28.39 69.91
C GLY A 87 -40.06 27.29 69.07
N THR A 88 -40.08 27.51 67.77
CA THR A 88 -40.61 26.57 66.77
C THR A 88 -39.65 26.45 65.59
N ILE A 89 -39.64 25.28 64.94
CA ILE A 89 -38.90 25.05 63.70
C ILE A 89 -39.96 24.75 62.64
N ILE A 90 -40.09 25.65 61.66
CA ILE A 90 -41.08 25.58 60.60
C ILE A 90 -40.41 25.00 59.36
N THR A 91 -41.01 23.97 58.78
CA THR A 91 -40.53 23.28 57.57
C THR A 91 -41.69 23.11 56.59
N ARG A 92 -41.41 23.02 55.28
CA ARG A 92 -42.47 22.91 54.25
C ARG A 92 -43.34 21.65 54.42
N ASN A 93 -42.69 20.51 54.68
CA ASN A 93 -43.33 19.20 54.77
C ASN A 93 -43.73 18.83 56.20
N GLU A 94 -43.81 19.80 57.10
CA GLU A 94 -44.16 19.58 58.51
C GLU A 94 -43.31 18.50 59.21
N VAL A 95 -42.01 18.46 58.89
CA VAL A 95 -41.04 17.54 59.48
C VAL A 95 -40.96 17.78 60.98
N ALA A 96 -41.15 16.72 61.77
CA ALA A 96 -41.08 16.77 63.23
C ALA A 96 -39.65 16.98 63.75
N ILE A 97 -39.25 18.24 63.93
CA ILE A 97 -37.97 18.66 64.50
C ILE A 97 -38.24 19.37 65.83
N SER A 98 -37.81 18.77 66.94
CA SER A 98 -37.98 19.34 68.29
C SER A 98 -36.96 20.45 68.55
N PRO A 99 -37.38 21.72 68.74
CA PRO A 99 -36.47 22.81 69.07
C PRO A 99 -35.77 22.57 70.41
N ARG A 100 -36.48 21.95 71.35
CA ARG A 100 -35.94 21.60 72.68
C ARG A 100 -34.78 20.62 72.57
N GLU A 101 -34.89 19.59 71.73
CA GLU A 101 -33.81 18.62 71.51
C GLU A 101 -32.62 19.27 70.81
N VAL A 102 -32.88 20.01 69.71
CA VAL A 102 -31.83 20.65 68.93
C VAL A 102 -31.04 21.66 69.77
N PHE A 103 -31.70 22.64 70.38
CA PHE A 103 -31.02 23.71 71.12
C PHE A 103 -30.52 23.27 72.52
N SER A 104 -30.71 21.99 72.88
CA SER A 104 -30.02 21.37 74.02
C SER A 104 -28.60 20.88 73.68
N LEU A 105 -28.27 20.78 72.38
CA LEU A 105 -26.95 20.33 71.94
C LEU A 105 -25.86 21.37 72.23
N PRO A 106 -24.64 20.93 72.60
CA PRO A 106 -23.57 21.82 73.06
C PRO A 106 -22.96 22.70 71.97
N SER A 107 -23.01 22.30 70.69
CA SER A 107 -22.40 23.07 69.59
C SER A 107 -23.39 23.41 68.47
N ASN A 108 -23.16 24.53 67.78
CA ASN A 108 -23.93 24.90 66.59
C ASN A 108 -23.82 23.86 65.48
N GLN A 109 -22.65 23.22 65.33
CA GLN A 109 -22.46 22.17 64.33
C GLN A 109 -23.43 21.00 64.57
N GLN A 110 -23.54 20.50 65.80
CA GLN A 110 -24.47 19.42 66.13
C GLN A 110 -25.94 19.84 65.94
N ARG A 111 -26.28 21.09 66.28
CA ARG A 111 -27.62 21.66 66.05
C ARG A 111 -27.98 21.65 64.57
N PHE A 112 -27.07 22.15 63.73
CA PHE A 112 -27.27 22.19 62.29
C PHE A 112 -27.33 20.78 61.71
N THR A 113 -26.47 19.86 62.14
CA THR A 113 -26.49 18.46 61.69
C THR A 113 -27.86 17.81 61.94
N VAL A 114 -28.42 17.91 63.15
CA VAL A 114 -29.73 17.29 63.45
C VAL A 114 -30.87 17.89 62.63
N ILE A 115 -30.87 19.22 62.44
CA ILE A 115 -31.87 19.88 61.59
C ILE A 115 -31.71 19.41 60.14
N LEU A 116 -30.48 19.45 59.61
CA LEU A 116 -30.19 19.10 58.22
C LEU A 116 -30.49 17.63 57.93
N GLU A 117 -30.10 16.70 58.80
CA GLU A 117 -30.37 15.27 58.62
C GLU A 117 -31.87 14.99 58.50
N LYS A 118 -32.68 15.56 59.41
CA LYS A 118 -34.13 15.40 59.38
C LYS A 118 -34.76 16.05 58.16
N LEU A 119 -34.31 17.25 57.78
CA LEU A 119 -34.80 17.96 56.59
C LEU A 119 -34.46 17.21 55.30
N LEU A 120 -33.20 16.79 55.13
CA LEU A 120 -32.75 16.13 53.92
C LEU A 120 -33.38 14.74 53.78
N ALA A 121 -33.55 13.99 54.88
CA ALA A 121 -34.25 12.71 54.87
C ALA A 121 -35.73 12.86 54.47
N ALA A 122 -36.39 13.94 54.87
CA ALA A 122 -37.78 14.21 54.49
C ALA A 122 -37.91 14.79 53.07
N ALA A 123 -36.93 15.58 52.62
CA ALA A 123 -36.93 16.18 51.28
C ALA A 123 -36.55 15.15 50.20
N TYR A 124 -35.66 14.21 50.52
CA TYR A 124 -35.18 13.17 49.60
C TYR A 124 -35.70 11.80 50.03
N SER A 125 -37.02 11.64 49.89
CA SER A 125 -37.75 10.46 50.35
C SER A 125 -37.56 9.21 49.49
N ASP A 126 -36.96 9.34 48.30
CA ASP A 126 -36.78 8.25 47.33
C ASP A 126 -35.32 8.20 46.85
N PRO A 127 -34.38 7.68 47.66
CA PRO A 127 -32.98 7.58 47.26
C PRO A 127 -32.83 6.55 46.12
N ILE A 128 -32.42 7.03 44.94
CA ILE A 128 -32.26 6.21 43.72
C ILE A 128 -30.91 5.48 43.63
N VAL A 129 -30.11 5.54 44.68
CA VAL A 129 -28.81 4.88 44.81
C VAL A 129 -28.71 4.26 46.19
N ASP A 130 -28.22 3.02 46.26
CA ASP A 130 -27.92 2.36 47.54
C ASP A 130 -26.58 2.85 48.10
N SER A 131 -26.60 4.04 48.71
CA SER A 131 -25.42 4.59 49.38
C SER A 131 -25.03 3.81 50.65
N GLY A 132 -25.93 2.98 51.20
CA GLY A 132 -25.67 2.18 52.39
C GLY A 132 -24.69 1.04 52.13
N SER A 133 -24.67 0.52 50.91
CA SER A 133 -23.74 -0.53 50.46
C SER A 133 -22.36 -0.02 50.04
N PHE A 134 -22.09 1.29 50.16
CA PHE A 134 -20.78 1.86 49.83
C PHE A 134 -19.74 1.46 50.87
N ARG A 135 -18.53 1.06 50.44
CA ARG A 135 -17.42 0.72 51.36
C ARG A 135 -16.76 1.93 52.04
N GLY A 136 -17.24 3.15 51.79
CA GLY A 136 -16.72 4.39 52.34
C GLY A 136 -17.39 5.62 51.74
N THR A 137 -16.95 6.81 52.15
CA THR A 137 -17.48 8.08 51.63
C THR A 137 -17.10 8.26 50.16
N PHE A 138 -18.09 8.43 49.30
CA PHE A 138 -17.87 8.69 47.88
C PHE A 138 -17.45 10.15 47.65
N THR A 139 -16.17 10.36 47.36
CA THR A 139 -15.57 11.69 47.13
C THR A 139 -15.33 11.97 45.65
N THR A 140 -14.97 13.21 45.31
CA THR A 140 -14.54 13.59 43.94
C THR A 140 -13.38 12.72 43.43
N THR A 141 -12.45 12.35 44.30
CA THR A 141 -11.32 11.48 43.97
C THR A 141 -11.79 10.06 43.65
N GLU A 142 -12.73 9.52 44.43
CA GLU A 142 -13.29 8.19 44.16
C GLU A 142 -14.15 8.16 42.90
N ALA A 143 -14.88 9.23 42.60
CA ALA A 143 -15.59 9.37 41.33
C ALA A 143 -14.65 9.38 40.13
N SER A 144 -13.51 10.08 40.23
CA SER A 144 -12.49 10.06 39.17
C SER A 144 -11.90 8.67 39.00
N LYS A 145 -11.56 7.97 40.09
CA LYS A 145 -11.07 6.58 40.02
C LYS A 145 -12.10 5.63 39.44
N LEU A 146 -13.38 5.79 39.78
CA LEU A 146 -14.49 4.99 39.27
C LEU A 146 -14.68 5.20 37.78
N TYR A 147 -14.71 6.46 37.32
CA TYR A 147 -14.79 6.79 35.90
C TYR A 147 -13.61 6.19 35.13
N GLU A 148 -12.37 6.41 35.61
CA GLU A 148 -11.18 5.83 35.01
C GLU A 148 -11.19 4.29 35.02
N GLY A 149 -11.85 3.68 36.01
CA GLY A 149 -12.03 2.24 36.11
C GLY A 149 -12.91 1.63 35.01
N TYR A 150 -13.96 2.34 34.58
CA TYR A 150 -14.91 1.85 33.56
C TYR A 150 -14.66 2.42 32.16
N PHE A 151 -14.13 3.63 32.06
CA PHE A 151 -13.95 4.35 30.80
C PHE A 151 -12.47 4.43 30.38
N GLY A 152 -11.54 4.07 31.26
CA GLY A 152 -10.11 4.06 30.95
C GLY A 152 -9.70 2.85 30.12
N ARG A 153 -8.76 3.04 29.17
CA ARG A 153 -8.22 1.96 28.33
C ARG A 153 -7.39 0.93 29.10
N SER A 154 -6.78 1.33 30.21
CA SER A 154 -5.94 0.47 31.05
C SER A 154 -6.01 0.94 32.51
N PRO A 155 -7.08 0.59 33.23
CA PRO A 155 -7.29 1.05 34.60
C PRO A 155 -6.25 0.45 35.55
N GLY A 156 -5.66 1.30 36.40
CA GLY A 156 -4.75 0.85 37.45
C GLY A 156 -5.46 0.15 38.61
N THR A 157 -4.67 -0.36 39.56
CA THR A 157 -5.18 -1.12 40.72
C THR A 157 -6.15 -0.30 41.58
N THR A 158 -5.90 1.00 41.76
CA THR A 158 -6.77 1.88 42.56
C THR A 158 -8.11 2.17 41.87
N GLN A 159 -8.13 2.25 40.54
CA GLN A 159 -9.32 2.44 39.72
C GLN A 159 -10.19 1.17 39.75
N LEU A 160 -9.56 0.01 39.60
CA LEU A 160 -10.22 -1.30 39.72
C LEU A 160 -10.74 -1.59 41.14
N ALA A 161 -10.14 -1.00 42.17
CA ALA A 161 -10.69 -1.06 43.53
C ALA A 161 -11.94 -0.18 43.65
N ALA A 162 -11.96 1.01 43.05
CA ALA A 162 -13.11 1.90 43.06
C ALA A 162 -14.35 1.26 42.37
N THR A 163 -14.18 0.56 41.25
CA THR A 163 -15.27 -0.16 40.57
C THR A 163 -15.89 -1.25 41.45
N ARG A 164 -15.07 -1.98 42.22
CA ARG A 164 -15.55 -2.96 43.21
C ARG A 164 -16.26 -2.33 44.41
N ASN A 165 -15.78 -1.18 44.87
CA ASN A 165 -16.26 -0.54 46.09
C ASN A 165 -17.56 0.25 45.88
N TYR A 166 -17.77 0.79 44.68
CA TYR A 166 -18.86 1.73 44.38
C TYR A 166 -19.68 1.35 43.15
N GLY A 167 -19.12 0.61 42.20
CA GLY A 167 -19.76 0.34 40.92
C GLY A 167 -21.03 -0.52 41.01
N VAL A 168 -21.01 -1.57 41.84
CA VAL A 168 -22.19 -2.43 42.06
C VAL A 168 -23.30 -1.68 42.80
N PRO A 169 -23.04 -0.99 43.93
CA PRO A 169 -24.07 -0.17 44.59
C PRO A 169 -24.64 0.97 43.73
N LEU A 170 -23.86 1.47 42.77
CA LEU A 170 -24.31 2.47 41.78
C LEU A 170 -25.10 1.84 40.61
N GLY A 171 -25.18 0.51 40.53
CA GLY A 171 -25.86 -0.20 39.44
C GLY A 171 -25.12 -0.14 38.10
N LEU A 172 -23.83 0.21 38.09
CA LEU A 172 -23.01 0.36 36.89
C LEU A 172 -22.28 -0.94 36.47
N SER A 173 -22.31 -1.96 37.33
CA SER A 173 -21.70 -3.27 37.06
C SER A 173 -22.48 -4.42 37.71
N HIS A 174 -22.27 -5.63 37.19
CA HIS A 174 -22.81 -6.86 37.76
C HIS A 174 -22.02 -7.28 39.02
N PRO A 175 -22.66 -7.81 40.08
CA PRO A 175 -21.98 -8.27 41.29
C PRO A 175 -20.86 -9.29 41.06
N GLU A 176 -21.03 -10.19 40.07
CA GLU A 176 -20.02 -11.20 39.72
C GLU A 176 -18.87 -10.63 38.87
N GLN A 177 -19.10 -9.50 38.19
CA GLN A 177 -18.11 -8.85 37.32
C GLN A 177 -18.01 -7.36 37.64
N PRO A 178 -17.63 -6.99 38.89
CA PRO A 178 -17.71 -5.60 39.36
C PRO A 178 -16.77 -4.63 38.62
N GLN A 179 -15.76 -5.18 37.93
CA GLN A 179 -14.79 -4.42 37.15
C GLN A 179 -15.25 -4.15 35.72
N ARG A 180 -16.25 -4.87 35.22
CA ARG A 180 -16.80 -4.66 33.88
C ARG A 180 -17.92 -3.64 33.96
N PHE A 181 -17.88 -2.65 33.09
CA PHE A 181 -19.01 -1.74 32.90
C PHE A 181 -20.16 -2.54 32.29
N ALA A 182 -21.18 -2.81 33.09
CA ALA A 182 -22.35 -3.58 32.70
C ALA A 182 -23.54 -3.09 33.54
N PRO A 183 -24.09 -1.91 33.22
CA PRO A 183 -25.22 -1.37 33.94
C PRO A 183 -26.39 -2.36 33.95
N GLN A 184 -26.93 -2.61 35.13
CA GLN A 184 -27.98 -3.62 35.29
C GLN A 184 -29.36 -3.06 34.88
N PRO A 185 -30.25 -3.90 34.31
CA PRO A 185 -31.68 -3.59 34.29
C PRO A 185 -32.15 -3.29 35.73
N GLY A 186 -32.89 -2.21 35.95
CA GLY A 186 -33.21 -1.73 37.30
C GLY A 186 -32.31 -0.59 37.81
N CYS A 187 -31.32 -0.13 37.04
CA CYS A 187 -30.51 1.04 37.42
C CYS A 187 -31.35 2.33 37.34
N ARG A 188 -32.01 2.67 38.46
CA ARG A 188 -33.01 3.74 38.53
C ARG A 188 -32.55 5.09 37.98
N PRO A 189 -31.32 5.59 38.23
CA PRO A 189 -30.88 6.85 37.63
C PRO A 189 -30.85 6.81 36.09
N LEU A 190 -30.45 5.69 35.50
CA LEU A 190 -30.43 5.53 34.04
C LEU A 190 -31.82 5.34 33.45
N GLU A 191 -32.74 4.69 34.18
CA GLU A 191 -34.15 4.57 33.80
C GLU A 191 -34.84 5.93 33.80
N ILE A 192 -34.62 6.75 34.83
CA ILE A 192 -35.19 8.10 34.88
C ILE A 192 -34.69 8.95 33.71
N ILE A 193 -33.41 8.83 33.31
CA ILE A 193 -32.90 9.54 32.12
C ILE A 193 -33.62 9.06 30.86
N ALA A 194 -33.87 7.76 30.71
CA ALA A 194 -34.65 7.23 29.58
C ALA A 194 -36.11 7.72 29.60
N GLU A 195 -36.79 7.64 30.74
CA GLU A 195 -38.14 8.15 30.97
C GLU A 195 -38.22 9.65 30.58
N MET A 196 -37.24 10.45 30.99
CA MET A 196 -37.18 11.88 30.63
C MET A 196 -37.07 12.12 29.12
N ILE A 197 -36.33 11.28 28.38
CA ILE A 197 -36.23 11.39 26.91
C ILE A 197 -37.57 11.02 26.27
N GLU A 198 -38.23 9.98 26.77
CA GLU A 198 -39.56 9.55 26.31
C GLU A 198 -40.63 10.63 26.58
N GLU A 199 -40.62 11.25 27.76
CA GLU A 199 -41.50 12.39 28.12
C GLU A 199 -41.34 13.58 27.16
N HIS A 200 -40.13 13.78 26.63
CA HIS A 200 -39.83 14.82 25.64
C HIS A 200 -40.17 14.38 24.20
N GLY A 201 -40.77 13.20 24.01
CA GLY A 201 -41.19 12.67 22.72
C GLY A 201 -40.02 12.39 21.76
N GLY A 202 -38.85 12.03 22.30
CA GLY A 202 -37.63 11.80 21.50
C GLY A 202 -36.98 13.06 20.94
N ARG A 203 -37.40 14.25 21.39
CA ARG A 203 -36.77 15.54 21.06
C ARG A 203 -35.54 15.80 21.93
N GLU A 204 -34.81 16.87 21.62
CA GLU A 204 -33.64 17.28 22.40
C GLU A 204 -33.99 17.53 23.87
N LEU A 205 -33.35 16.79 24.78
CA LEU A 205 -33.51 16.92 26.22
C LEU A 205 -32.37 17.78 26.79
N PRO A 206 -32.62 19.00 27.30
CA PRO A 206 -31.57 19.83 27.89
C PRO A 206 -30.91 19.14 29.08
N VAL A 207 -29.58 19.08 29.09
CA VAL A 207 -28.82 18.44 30.17
C VAL A 207 -29.09 19.10 31.51
N SER A 208 -29.32 20.42 31.54
CA SER A 208 -29.72 21.16 32.75
C SER A 208 -30.98 20.59 33.40
N LYS A 209 -31.95 20.10 32.62
CA LYS A 209 -33.18 19.48 33.14
C LYS A 209 -32.90 18.15 33.81
N VAL A 210 -31.95 17.37 33.31
CA VAL A 210 -31.50 16.13 33.97
C VAL A 210 -30.86 16.45 35.32
N PHE A 211 -30.02 17.49 35.39
CA PHE A 211 -29.45 17.94 36.66
C PHE A 211 -30.52 18.42 37.64
N GLU A 212 -31.48 19.24 37.19
CA GLU A 212 -32.60 19.71 38.01
C GLU A 212 -33.42 18.54 38.58
N ARG A 213 -33.77 17.56 37.73
CA ARG A 213 -34.60 16.40 38.11
C ARG A 213 -33.89 15.49 39.10
N LEU A 214 -32.67 15.06 38.79
CA LEU A 214 -31.95 14.07 39.60
C LEU A 214 -31.38 14.66 40.91
N SER A 215 -31.02 15.94 40.93
CA SER A 215 -30.52 16.59 42.16
C SER A 215 -31.63 17.13 43.07
N GLY A 216 -32.83 17.32 42.53
CA GLY A 216 -33.99 17.79 43.25
C GLY A 216 -34.69 16.69 44.07
N PRO A 217 -35.62 17.07 44.96
CA PRO A 217 -36.59 16.15 45.55
C PRO A 217 -37.38 15.37 44.47
N PRO A 218 -37.63 14.05 44.67
CA PRO A 218 -37.35 13.27 45.88
C PRO A 218 -35.97 12.57 45.89
N TYR A 219 -35.11 12.79 44.89
CA TYR A 219 -33.93 11.95 44.64
C TYR A 219 -32.64 12.43 45.31
N GLY A 220 -32.33 13.73 45.23
CA GLY A 220 -31.18 14.32 45.92
C GLY A 220 -29.79 13.87 45.42
N LEU A 221 -29.65 13.44 44.16
CA LEU A 221 -28.40 12.93 43.64
C LEU A 221 -27.34 14.04 43.47
N PRO A 222 -26.11 13.89 44.00
CA PRO A 222 -25.04 14.86 43.79
C PRO A 222 -24.68 15.03 42.31
N TYR A 223 -24.34 16.26 41.91
CA TYR A 223 -23.98 16.59 40.52
C TYR A 223 -22.85 15.73 39.98
N LEU A 224 -21.90 15.36 40.85
CA LEU A 224 -20.81 14.45 40.52
C LEU A 224 -21.30 13.09 40.02
N LEU A 225 -22.32 12.51 40.67
CA LEU A 225 -22.92 11.24 40.26
C LEU A 225 -23.76 11.39 39.00
N ILE A 226 -24.53 12.48 38.88
CA ILE A 226 -25.31 12.78 37.67
C ILE A 226 -24.41 12.77 36.42
N ARG A 227 -23.19 13.32 36.51
CA ARG A 227 -22.21 13.28 35.40
C ARG A 227 -21.78 11.86 35.04
N ILE A 228 -21.50 11.01 36.03
CA ILE A 228 -21.15 9.61 35.79
C ILE A 228 -22.32 8.91 35.10
N TYR A 229 -23.54 9.12 35.60
CA TYR A 229 -24.73 8.50 35.01
C TYR A 229 -25.03 9.00 33.61
N LEU A 230 -24.80 10.29 33.30
CA LEU A 230 -24.92 10.80 31.93
C LEU A 230 -23.94 10.08 30.99
N LEU A 231 -22.65 10.03 31.31
CA LEU A 231 -21.68 9.34 30.45
C LEU A 231 -21.91 7.83 30.40
N ALA A 232 -22.37 7.22 31.50
CA ALA A 232 -22.79 5.82 31.54
C ALA A 232 -24.02 5.55 30.69
N PHE A 233 -24.99 6.47 30.67
CA PHE A 233 -26.19 6.37 29.85
C PHE A 233 -25.83 6.37 28.36
N ILE A 234 -25.00 7.33 27.94
CA ILE A 234 -24.49 7.41 26.56
C ILE A 234 -23.68 6.16 26.20
N ARG A 235 -22.80 5.69 27.08
CA ARG A 235 -22.00 4.48 26.84
C ARG A 235 -22.83 3.19 26.83
N ARG A 236 -23.90 3.11 27.61
CA ARG A 236 -24.84 1.98 27.62
C ARG A 236 -25.56 1.87 26.28
N GLY A 237 -25.94 3.01 25.69
CA GLY A 237 -26.56 3.06 24.36
C GLY A 237 -27.97 2.46 24.31
N ASP A 238 -28.68 2.43 25.44
CA ASP A 238 -30.05 1.91 25.53
C ASP A 238 -30.95 2.89 26.32
N PRO A 239 -31.84 3.67 25.66
CA PRO A 239 -31.88 3.89 24.21
C PRO A 239 -30.59 4.59 23.71
N ARG A 240 -30.27 4.45 22.42
CA ARG A 240 -29.08 5.09 21.84
C ARG A 240 -29.22 6.61 21.85
N ALA A 241 -28.34 7.28 22.57
CA ALA A 241 -28.33 8.71 22.71
C ALA A 241 -26.92 9.29 22.68
N GLU A 242 -26.83 10.58 22.39
CA GLU A 242 -25.60 11.37 22.32
C GLU A 242 -25.79 12.66 23.09
N ILE A 243 -24.71 13.17 23.68
CA ILE A 243 -24.70 14.51 24.28
C ILE A 243 -24.15 15.48 23.25
N VAL A 244 -24.95 16.45 22.84
CA VAL A 244 -24.51 17.61 22.07
C VAL A 244 -23.74 18.54 22.99
N LEU A 245 -22.58 18.98 22.53
CA LEU A 245 -21.73 19.93 23.24
C LEU A 245 -22.05 21.36 22.80
N LYS A 246 -21.90 22.30 23.73
CA LYS A 246 -22.05 23.73 23.42
C LYS A 246 -21.00 24.21 22.42
N PRO A 247 -21.29 25.26 21.63
CA PRO A 247 -20.27 25.97 20.88
C PRO A 247 -19.11 26.38 21.81
N ASP A 248 -17.87 26.18 21.35
CA ASP A 248 -16.63 26.51 22.10
C ASP A 248 -16.52 25.82 23.48
N HIS A 249 -17.04 24.58 23.59
CA HIS A 249 -16.94 23.81 24.83
C HIS A 249 -15.49 23.62 25.31
N ASN A 250 -15.33 23.42 26.62
CA ASN A 250 -14.03 23.18 27.26
C ASN A 250 -13.69 21.69 27.48
N VAL A 251 -14.46 20.77 26.89
CA VAL A 251 -14.22 19.32 26.95
C VAL A 251 -12.85 18.99 26.33
N ARG A 252 -12.12 18.09 26.99
CA ARG A 252 -10.80 17.62 26.56
C ARG A 252 -10.79 16.12 26.33
N GLY A 253 -9.97 15.70 25.38
CA GLY A 253 -9.61 14.30 25.22
C GLY A 253 -8.65 13.86 26.32
N ARG A 254 -8.56 12.55 26.55
CA ARG A 254 -7.60 11.93 27.49
C ARG A 254 -6.14 12.19 27.17
N ASP A 255 -5.83 12.52 25.92
CA ASP A 255 -4.50 12.97 25.47
C ASP A 255 -4.17 14.41 25.91
N GLY A 256 -5.10 15.08 26.60
CA GLY A 256 -4.98 16.44 27.08
C GLY A 256 -5.28 17.51 26.03
N ARG A 257 -5.59 17.12 24.78
CA ARG A 257 -5.93 18.04 23.69
C ARG A 257 -7.42 18.44 23.75
N PRO A 258 -7.83 19.53 23.08
CA PRO A 258 -9.24 19.85 22.92
C PRO A 258 -9.99 18.68 22.29
N PHE A 259 -11.14 18.32 22.85
CA PHE A 259 -12.01 17.33 22.22
C PHE A 259 -12.58 17.96 20.96
N VAL A 260 -12.32 17.36 19.79
CA VAL A 260 -12.71 17.92 18.49
C VAL A 260 -14.19 17.67 18.14
N PRO A 261 -14.78 16.50 18.44
CA PRO A 261 -16.18 16.24 18.12
C PRO A 261 -17.14 17.20 18.85
N ASP A 262 -18.22 17.59 18.18
CA ASP A 262 -19.32 18.38 18.73
C ASP A 262 -20.28 17.54 19.60
N ARG A 263 -20.09 16.21 19.63
CA ARG A 263 -20.97 15.25 20.30
C ARG A 263 -20.19 14.18 21.04
N ILE A 264 -20.69 13.81 22.22
CA ILE A 264 -20.26 12.62 22.95
C ILE A 264 -21.22 11.48 22.63
N THR A 265 -20.70 10.41 22.04
CA THR A 265 -21.42 9.21 21.61
C THR A 265 -20.96 8.00 22.41
N ALA A 266 -21.65 6.86 22.30
CA ALA A 266 -21.25 5.61 22.97
C ALA A 266 -19.81 5.19 22.65
N GLN A 267 -19.33 5.50 21.43
CA GLN A 267 -18.02 5.12 20.92
C GLN A 267 -16.90 6.00 21.47
N ASN A 268 -17.11 7.32 21.54
CA ASN A 268 -16.08 8.28 21.94
C ASN A 268 -16.16 8.69 23.42
N ALA A 269 -17.18 8.23 24.17
CA ALA A 269 -17.31 8.50 25.60
C ALA A 269 -16.08 8.06 26.41
N THR A 270 -15.36 7.03 25.95
CA THR A 270 -14.10 6.58 26.56
C THR A 270 -12.92 7.47 26.23
N ASP A 271 -12.99 8.36 25.25
CA ASP A 271 -11.89 9.27 24.90
C ASP A 271 -11.95 10.59 25.68
N VAL A 272 -13.03 10.82 26.41
CA VAL A 272 -13.29 12.03 27.18
C VAL A 272 -12.53 12.02 28.52
N ASP A 273 -11.81 13.11 28.83
CA ASP A 273 -11.07 13.29 30.08
C ASP A 273 -12.01 13.72 31.24
N TRP A 274 -11.86 13.07 32.39
CA TRP A 274 -12.64 13.36 33.60
C TRP A 274 -12.06 14.52 34.39
N ARG A 275 -12.22 15.74 33.88
CA ARG A 275 -11.93 16.97 34.62
C ARG A 275 -13.21 17.66 35.07
N VAL A 276 -13.28 18.01 36.34
CA VAL A 276 -14.38 18.86 36.85
C VAL A 276 -14.11 20.31 36.40
N PRO A 277 -15.10 21.06 35.87
CA PRO A 277 -16.50 20.72 35.61
C PRO A 277 -16.81 20.50 34.10
N ILE A 278 -16.61 19.27 33.62
CA ILE A 278 -16.87 18.86 32.22
C ILE A 278 -18.31 19.16 31.76
N GLU A 279 -19.28 19.09 32.67
CA GLU A 279 -20.70 19.28 32.37
C GLU A 279 -21.05 20.69 31.90
N ARG A 280 -20.17 21.67 32.11
CA ARG A 280 -20.37 23.03 31.56
C ARG A 280 -20.40 23.02 30.04
N GLY A 281 -19.67 22.10 29.42
CA GLY A 281 -19.64 21.90 27.97
C GLY A 281 -20.86 21.16 27.42
N PHE A 282 -21.68 20.53 28.25
CA PHE A 282 -22.86 19.78 27.80
C PHE A 282 -24.04 20.71 27.52
N ASP A 283 -24.79 20.43 26.45
CA ASP A 283 -25.98 21.19 26.06
C ASP A 283 -27.26 20.35 26.16
N THR A 284 -27.46 19.44 25.21
CA THR A 284 -28.66 18.61 25.09
C THR A 284 -28.30 17.13 24.90
N ILE A 285 -29.24 16.25 25.22
CA ILE A 285 -29.21 14.82 24.90
C ILE A 285 -30.15 14.61 23.71
N VAL A 286 -29.67 13.92 22.70
CA VAL A 286 -30.44 13.58 21.48
C VAL A 286 -30.34 12.09 21.20
N LEU A 287 -31.33 11.52 20.53
CA LEU A 287 -31.25 10.12 20.09
C LEU A 287 -30.23 10.00 18.94
N SER A 288 -29.40 8.97 18.97
CA SER A 288 -28.44 8.70 17.89
C SER A 288 -29.16 8.28 16.61
N GLU A 289 -28.73 8.83 15.47
CA GLU A 289 -29.11 8.35 14.14
C GLU A 289 -28.06 7.38 13.57
N GLY A 290 -28.48 6.45 12.70
CA GLY A 290 -27.57 5.54 11.98
C GLY A 290 -27.57 4.09 12.47
N PRO A 291 -26.86 3.20 11.76
CA PRO A 291 -26.92 1.75 11.97
C PRO A 291 -26.38 1.35 13.34
N THR A 292 -26.98 0.31 13.94
CA THR A 292 -26.41 -0.39 15.09
C THR A 292 -25.31 -1.35 14.62
N TRP A 293 -24.43 -1.77 15.55
CA TRP A 293 -23.45 -2.83 15.25
C TRP A 293 -24.10 -4.07 14.62
N ASN A 294 -25.28 -4.46 15.12
CA ASN A 294 -25.99 -5.63 14.64
C ASN A 294 -26.49 -5.47 13.20
N ASP A 295 -26.83 -4.25 12.78
CA ASP A 295 -27.18 -3.94 11.38
C ASP A 295 -25.96 -4.07 10.45
N VAL A 296 -24.77 -3.71 10.98
CA VAL A 296 -23.51 -3.77 10.22
C VAL A 296 -23.02 -5.20 9.96
N LEU A 297 -23.38 -6.15 10.83
CA LEU A 297 -22.92 -7.54 10.75
C LEU A 297 -23.20 -8.21 9.40
N GLY A 298 -24.27 -7.82 8.71
CA GLY A 298 -24.60 -8.34 7.38
C GLY A 298 -23.44 -8.19 6.38
N TYR A 299 -22.83 -7.00 6.33
CA TYR A 299 -21.66 -6.73 5.47
C TYR A 299 -20.34 -7.09 6.15
N ALA A 300 -20.20 -6.83 7.45
CA ALA A 300 -18.94 -7.03 8.16
C ALA A 300 -18.49 -8.51 8.19
N ARG A 301 -19.44 -9.45 8.23
CA ARG A 301 -19.16 -10.89 8.24
C ARG A 301 -18.53 -11.41 6.95
N GLU A 302 -18.69 -10.71 5.83
CA GLU A 302 -18.01 -11.06 4.58
C GLU A 302 -16.48 -10.85 4.68
N PHE A 303 -16.03 -9.98 5.59
CA PHE A 303 -14.60 -9.75 5.86
C PHE A 303 -14.10 -10.55 7.07
N VAL A 304 -14.91 -10.65 8.12
CA VAL A 304 -14.56 -11.33 9.38
C VAL A 304 -15.73 -12.23 9.80
N PRO A 305 -15.70 -13.53 9.46
CA PRO A 305 -16.83 -14.44 9.67
C PRO A 305 -17.28 -14.59 11.14
N ASP A 306 -16.35 -14.46 12.09
CA ASP A 306 -16.59 -14.73 13.51
C ASP A 306 -17.28 -13.58 14.26
N LEU A 307 -17.65 -12.50 13.56
CA LEU A 307 -18.35 -11.36 14.17
C LEU A 307 -19.78 -11.75 14.56
N HIS A 308 -20.25 -11.26 15.70
CA HIS A 308 -21.53 -11.63 16.29
C HIS A 308 -22.25 -10.45 16.94
N THR A 309 -23.55 -10.64 17.16
CA THR A 309 -24.42 -9.66 17.79
C THR A 309 -24.00 -9.44 19.23
N SER A 310 -23.90 -8.18 19.64
CA SER A 310 -23.62 -7.81 21.02
C SER A 310 -24.37 -6.55 21.37
N THR A 311 -24.71 -6.42 22.65
CA THR A 311 -25.23 -5.20 23.27
C THR A 311 -24.20 -4.59 24.23
N ASP A 312 -23.04 -5.22 24.40
CA ASP A 312 -21.94 -4.69 25.20
C ASP A 312 -21.03 -3.82 24.33
N GLN A 313 -20.99 -2.52 24.63
CA GLN A 313 -20.16 -1.56 23.90
C GLN A 313 -18.67 -1.94 23.88
N ALA A 314 -18.11 -2.52 24.96
CA ALA A 314 -16.71 -2.90 24.98
C ALA A 314 -16.39 -4.06 24.01
N GLU A 315 -17.33 -4.99 23.86
CA GLU A 315 -17.22 -6.08 22.90
C GLU A 315 -17.43 -5.59 21.47
N ILE A 316 -18.39 -4.67 21.26
CA ILE A 316 -18.60 -3.99 19.98
C ILE A 316 -17.31 -3.26 19.56
N ASP A 317 -16.66 -2.52 20.47
CA ASP A 317 -15.42 -1.79 20.18
C ASP A 317 -14.29 -2.77 19.74
N LEU A 318 -14.16 -3.92 20.42
CA LEU A 318 -13.18 -4.95 20.07
C LEU A 318 -13.47 -5.56 18.68
N GLN A 319 -14.73 -5.90 18.42
CA GLN A 319 -15.18 -6.46 17.14
C GLN A 319 -15.02 -5.46 15.99
N ALA A 320 -15.34 -4.18 16.21
CA ALA A 320 -15.15 -3.11 15.25
C ALA A 320 -13.66 -2.85 14.94
N SER A 321 -12.78 -2.94 15.94
CA SER A 321 -11.33 -2.86 15.72
C SER A 321 -10.82 -3.99 14.82
N ARG A 322 -11.25 -5.24 15.08
CA ARG A 322 -10.89 -6.39 14.23
C ARG A 322 -11.34 -6.21 12.79
N LEU A 323 -12.54 -5.68 12.58
CA LEU A 323 -13.03 -5.34 11.25
C LEU A 323 -12.13 -4.29 10.59
N ARG A 324 -11.82 -3.19 11.28
CA ARG A 324 -10.97 -2.11 10.77
C ARG A 324 -9.58 -2.63 10.37
N ASP A 325 -8.96 -3.44 11.22
CA ASP A 325 -7.65 -4.04 10.96
C ASP A 325 -7.69 -4.92 9.70
N ARG A 326 -8.75 -5.71 9.53
CA ARG A 326 -8.92 -6.56 8.34
C ARG A 326 -9.14 -5.73 7.07
N LEU A 327 -9.96 -4.68 7.13
CA LEU A 327 -10.19 -3.78 5.99
C LEU A 327 -8.89 -3.09 5.55
N SER A 328 -8.10 -2.60 6.51
CA SER A 328 -6.79 -1.98 6.24
C SER A 328 -5.81 -2.96 5.60
N ALA A 329 -5.71 -4.18 6.13
CA ALA A 329 -4.86 -5.23 5.53
C ALA A 329 -5.30 -5.57 4.11
N LEU A 330 -6.61 -5.71 3.88
CA LEU A 330 -7.15 -6.02 2.55
C LEU A 330 -6.88 -4.88 1.56
N ALA A 331 -6.96 -3.61 1.97
CA ALA A 331 -6.63 -2.47 1.12
C ALA A 331 -5.18 -2.51 0.62
N GLN A 332 -4.24 -2.89 1.50
CA GLN A 332 -2.83 -3.05 1.13
C GLN A 332 -2.62 -4.25 0.19
N GLU A 333 -3.22 -5.41 0.50
CA GLU A 333 -3.18 -6.60 -0.36
C GLU A 333 -3.71 -6.29 -1.78
N MET A 334 -4.79 -5.52 -1.86
CA MET A 334 -5.46 -5.18 -3.10
C MET A 334 -4.63 -4.22 -3.95
N ALA A 335 -3.99 -3.21 -3.34
CA ALA A 335 -3.09 -2.32 -4.06
C ALA A 335 -1.93 -3.10 -4.72
N GLN A 336 -1.32 -4.05 -3.99
CA GLN A 336 -0.24 -4.89 -4.52
C GLN A 336 -0.72 -5.80 -5.66
N THR A 337 -1.89 -6.41 -5.48
CA THR A 337 -2.51 -7.30 -6.47
C THR A 337 -2.80 -6.56 -7.77
N GLU A 338 -3.34 -5.35 -7.70
CA GLU A 338 -3.63 -4.51 -8.87
C GLU A 338 -2.36 -4.14 -9.65
N GLU A 339 -1.24 -3.86 -8.98
CA GLU A 339 0.04 -3.60 -9.65
C GLU A 339 0.58 -4.82 -10.39
N THR A 340 0.46 -6.00 -9.78
CA THR A 340 0.83 -7.27 -10.43
C THR A 340 -0.04 -7.53 -11.66
N LEU A 341 -1.35 -7.32 -11.57
CA LEU A 341 -2.27 -7.50 -12.69
C LEU A 341 -2.01 -6.51 -13.83
N LYS A 342 -1.66 -5.25 -13.55
CA LYS A 342 -1.23 -4.29 -14.58
C LYS A 342 0.01 -4.76 -15.34
N THR A 343 0.89 -5.52 -14.70
CA THR A 343 2.05 -6.12 -15.36
C THR A 343 1.63 -7.27 -16.28
N LEU A 344 0.64 -8.07 -15.86
CA LEU A 344 0.05 -9.11 -16.70
C LEU A 344 -0.72 -8.53 -17.91
N GLU A 345 -1.47 -7.45 -17.72
CA GLU A 345 -2.17 -6.73 -18.80
C GLU A 345 -1.20 -6.26 -19.89
N ARG A 346 -0.09 -5.64 -19.48
CA ARG A 346 1.00 -5.24 -20.39
C ARG A 346 1.65 -6.44 -21.07
N GLY A 347 1.84 -7.55 -20.34
CA GLY A 347 2.48 -8.76 -20.84
C GLY A 347 1.66 -9.47 -21.91
N LEU A 348 0.37 -9.71 -21.65
CA LEU A 348 -0.54 -10.44 -22.54
C LEU A 348 -1.18 -9.55 -23.63
N GLY A 349 -1.21 -8.23 -23.47
CA GLY A 349 -1.74 -7.30 -24.48
C GLY A 349 -3.28 -7.20 -24.50
N GLY A 350 -3.91 -7.14 -23.33
CA GLY A 350 -5.37 -7.06 -23.16
C GLY A 350 -5.77 -6.29 -21.91
N ARG A 351 -7.06 -6.32 -21.57
CA ARG A 351 -7.61 -5.73 -20.34
C ARG A 351 -8.38 -6.78 -19.55
N LEU A 352 -8.43 -6.63 -18.23
CA LEU A 352 -9.32 -7.45 -17.40
C LEU A 352 -10.80 -7.27 -17.81
N PRO A 353 -11.67 -8.26 -17.58
CA PRO A 353 -13.10 -8.12 -17.83
C PRO A 353 -13.70 -6.90 -17.12
N GLU A 354 -14.59 -6.15 -17.78
CA GLU A 354 -15.19 -4.93 -17.21
C GLU A 354 -15.95 -5.19 -15.90
N ALA A 355 -16.51 -6.38 -15.74
CA ALA A 355 -17.17 -6.79 -14.50
C ALA A 355 -16.17 -6.86 -13.33
N ASP A 356 -15.00 -7.47 -13.53
CA ASP A 356 -13.98 -7.58 -12.50
C ASP A 356 -13.33 -6.22 -12.20
N GLN A 357 -13.12 -5.38 -13.23
CA GLN A 357 -12.65 -4.00 -13.04
C GLN A 357 -13.61 -3.18 -12.17
N ARG A 358 -14.93 -3.28 -12.44
CA ARG A 358 -15.96 -2.62 -11.64
C ARG A 358 -16.01 -3.16 -10.21
N ALA A 359 -15.94 -4.48 -10.02
CA ALA A 359 -15.90 -5.09 -8.70
C ALA A 359 -14.70 -4.57 -7.87
N CYS A 360 -13.51 -4.54 -8.46
CA CYS A 360 -12.34 -3.94 -7.81
C CYS A 360 -12.50 -2.43 -7.58
N ALA A 361 -13.16 -1.68 -8.46
CA ALA A 361 -13.41 -0.26 -8.24
C ALA A 361 -14.32 -0.01 -7.03
N HIS A 362 -15.43 -0.74 -6.92
CA HIS A 362 -16.36 -0.66 -5.79
C HIS A 362 -15.71 -1.10 -4.47
N LEU A 363 -14.95 -2.21 -4.48
CA LEU A 363 -14.21 -2.64 -3.30
C LEU A 363 -13.17 -1.60 -2.85
N ARG A 364 -12.42 -1.01 -3.79
CA ARG A 364 -11.47 0.06 -3.45
C ARG A 364 -12.17 1.27 -2.87
N SER A 365 -13.32 1.64 -3.43
CA SER A 365 -14.15 2.74 -2.96
C SER A 365 -14.68 2.49 -1.54
N LEU A 366 -15.07 1.25 -1.24
CA LEU A 366 -15.45 0.82 0.11
C LEU A 366 -14.28 0.90 1.08
N LEU A 367 -13.12 0.37 0.71
CA LEU A 367 -11.94 0.32 1.57
C LEU A 367 -11.31 1.70 1.82
N ALA A 368 -11.37 2.61 0.85
CA ALA A 368 -10.90 3.99 1.02
C ALA A 368 -11.88 4.86 1.82
N GLY A 369 -13.18 4.55 1.76
CA GLY A 369 -14.25 5.30 2.42
C GLY A 369 -14.77 4.67 3.70
N ALA A 370 -14.26 3.50 4.09
CA ALA A 370 -14.50 2.93 5.41
C ALA A 370 -13.81 3.86 6.42
N GLY A 371 -14.58 4.80 6.97
CA GLY A 371 -14.08 5.77 7.93
C GLY A 371 -13.53 5.11 9.20
N ASP A 372 -13.23 5.93 10.20
CA ASP A 372 -12.67 5.43 11.46
C ASP A 372 -13.67 4.56 12.25
N ASP A 373 -14.95 4.53 11.91
CA ASP A 373 -16.00 3.81 12.64
C ASP A 373 -16.80 2.80 11.78
N TYR A 374 -17.53 1.91 12.46
CA TYR A 374 -18.34 0.88 11.79
C TYR A 374 -19.55 1.47 11.05
N ALA A 375 -20.04 2.64 11.47
CA ALA A 375 -21.17 3.31 10.83
C ALA A 375 -20.76 3.89 9.46
N GLY A 376 -19.59 4.52 9.38
CA GLY A 376 -18.99 4.95 8.12
C GLY A 376 -18.76 3.80 7.16
N PHE A 377 -18.24 2.66 7.65
CA PHE A 377 -18.14 1.44 6.87
C PHE A 377 -19.52 0.97 6.34
N TYR A 378 -20.54 0.88 7.19
CA TYR A 378 -21.87 0.42 6.78
C TYR A 378 -22.50 1.33 5.73
N ASN A 379 -22.48 2.64 5.98
CA ASN A 379 -23.03 3.62 5.06
C ASN A 379 -22.33 3.53 3.69
N ARG A 380 -21.01 3.38 3.69
CA ARG A 380 -20.25 3.17 2.45
C ARG A 380 -20.59 1.84 1.79
N ALA A 381 -20.73 0.77 2.56
CA ALA A 381 -21.11 -0.54 2.04
C ALA A 381 -22.49 -0.49 1.37
N CYS A 382 -23.48 0.16 1.96
CA CYS A 382 -24.81 0.34 1.35
C CYS A 382 -24.79 1.22 0.10
N LEU A 383 -23.89 2.19 0.01
CA LEU A 383 -23.72 3.02 -1.19
C LEU A 383 -23.10 2.25 -2.36
N GLU A 384 -22.11 1.40 -2.08
CA GLU A 384 -21.38 0.65 -3.11
C GLU A 384 -22.06 -0.67 -3.47
N PHE A 385 -22.77 -1.29 -2.51
CA PHE A 385 -23.35 -2.63 -2.61
C PHE A 385 -24.78 -2.61 -2.07
N ALA A 386 -25.76 -2.87 -2.96
CA ALA A 386 -27.17 -2.89 -2.59
C ALA A 386 -27.49 -3.96 -1.53
N THR A 387 -26.78 -5.08 -1.57
CA THR A 387 -26.91 -6.18 -0.61
C THR A 387 -25.56 -6.76 -0.19
N PRO A 388 -25.48 -7.47 0.96
CA PRO A 388 -24.28 -8.21 1.34
C PRO A 388 -23.84 -9.28 0.32
N ASN A 389 -24.79 -9.84 -0.46
CA ASN A 389 -24.45 -10.80 -1.51
C ASN A 389 -23.68 -10.13 -2.66
N ASP A 390 -24.01 -8.89 -3.02
CA ASP A 390 -23.27 -8.15 -4.05
C ASP A 390 -21.82 -7.90 -3.62
N LEU A 391 -21.61 -7.60 -2.33
CA LEU A 391 -20.27 -7.50 -1.74
C LEU A 391 -19.53 -8.85 -1.80
N ARG A 392 -20.21 -9.95 -1.45
CA ARG A 392 -19.63 -11.30 -1.53
C ARG A 392 -19.18 -11.65 -2.95
N ASP A 393 -19.99 -11.32 -3.96
CA ASP A 393 -19.67 -11.58 -5.36
C ASP A 393 -18.47 -10.74 -5.83
N ALA A 394 -18.37 -9.49 -5.38
CA ALA A 394 -17.21 -8.66 -5.63
C ALA A 394 -15.94 -9.21 -4.96
N LEU A 395 -16.03 -9.67 -3.70
CA LEU A 395 -14.91 -10.32 -2.99
C LEU A 395 -14.48 -11.61 -3.67
N ALA A 396 -15.43 -12.44 -4.14
CA ALA A 396 -15.14 -13.64 -4.91
C ALA A 396 -14.43 -13.31 -6.23
N SER A 397 -14.82 -12.22 -6.89
CA SER A 397 -14.18 -11.74 -8.11
C SER A 397 -12.75 -11.28 -7.85
N TYR A 398 -12.53 -10.50 -6.78
CA TYR A 398 -11.19 -10.13 -6.34
C TYR A 398 -10.34 -11.35 -5.97
N GLU A 399 -10.88 -12.36 -5.31
CA GLU A 399 -10.14 -13.58 -4.95
C GLU A 399 -9.66 -14.34 -6.19
N ARG A 400 -10.49 -14.46 -7.24
CA ARG A 400 -10.07 -15.03 -8.53
C ARG A 400 -8.89 -14.23 -9.12
N LEU A 401 -8.98 -12.91 -9.12
CA LEU A 401 -7.91 -12.05 -9.62
C LEU A 401 -6.63 -12.16 -8.78
N ARG A 402 -6.75 -12.31 -7.46
CA ARG A 402 -5.61 -12.53 -6.56
C ARG A 402 -4.91 -13.85 -6.87
N GLN A 403 -5.66 -14.91 -7.13
CA GLN A 403 -5.11 -16.19 -7.59
C GLN A 403 -4.36 -16.04 -8.92
N LEU A 404 -4.91 -15.30 -9.88
CA LEU A 404 -4.25 -15.01 -11.15
C LEU A 404 -2.96 -14.18 -10.96
N ALA A 405 -3.00 -13.18 -10.08
CA ALA A 405 -1.84 -12.35 -9.76
C ALA A 405 -0.68 -13.21 -9.23
N SER A 406 -0.97 -14.21 -8.39
CA SER A 406 0.05 -15.11 -7.83
C SER A 406 0.86 -15.91 -8.86
N VAL A 407 0.32 -16.11 -10.06
CA VAL A 407 0.97 -16.86 -11.16
C VAL A 407 1.42 -15.98 -12.33
N THR A 408 1.32 -14.65 -12.21
CA THR A 408 1.62 -13.69 -13.28
C THR A 408 3.06 -13.81 -13.81
N ALA A 409 4.05 -13.99 -12.94
CA ALA A 409 5.44 -14.14 -13.36
C ALA A 409 5.63 -15.37 -14.28
N GLN A 410 5.05 -16.51 -13.89
CA GLN A 410 5.13 -17.75 -14.68
C GLN A 410 4.40 -17.59 -16.03
N ILE A 411 3.26 -16.90 -16.06
CA ILE A 411 2.53 -16.63 -17.31
C ILE A 411 3.39 -15.80 -18.27
N ASN A 412 4.02 -14.74 -17.77
CA ASN A 412 4.88 -13.87 -18.57
C ASN A 412 6.13 -14.61 -19.09
N GLU A 413 6.75 -15.47 -18.28
CA GLU A 413 7.88 -16.31 -18.70
C GLU A 413 7.48 -17.26 -19.84
N VAL A 414 6.34 -17.96 -19.69
CA VAL A 414 5.83 -18.86 -20.72
C VAL A 414 5.52 -18.10 -22.02
N LYS A 415 4.87 -16.93 -21.92
CA LYS A 415 4.61 -16.09 -23.09
C LYS A 415 5.91 -15.66 -23.77
N ALA A 416 6.89 -15.17 -23.02
CA ALA A 416 8.18 -14.74 -23.55
C ALA A 416 8.91 -15.90 -24.26
N TYR A 417 8.87 -17.10 -23.68
CA TYR A 417 9.45 -18.30 -24.29
C TYR A 417 8.78 -18.64 -25.62
N LEU A 418 7.44 -18.70 -25.65
CA LEU A 418 6.68 -18.97 -26.87
C LEU A 418 6.89 -17.89 -27.94
N ASP A 419 6.98 -16.63 -27.52
CA ASP A 419 7.26 -15.48 -28.39
C ASP A 419 8.69 -15.50 -28.93
N ALA A 420 9.64 -16.16 -28.27
CA ALA A 420 11.01 -16.33 -28.75
C ALA A 420 11.20 -17.59 -29.64
N CYS A 421 10.31 -18.57 -29.57
CA CYS A 421 10.35 -19.76 -30.44
C CYS A 421 10.17 -19.37 -31.92
N ARG A 422 11.19 -19.66 -32.73
CA ARG A 422 11.19 -19.45 -34.20
C ARG A 422 11.59 -20.76 -34.86
N ALA A 423 10.78 -21.23 -35.80
CA ALA A 423 11.03 -22.47 -36.55
C ALA A 423 10.66 -22.29 -38.01
N ARG A 424 11.25 -23.10 -38.89
CA ARG A 424 10.93 -23.10 -40.32
C ARG A 424 9.52 -23.66 -40.60
N PRO A 425 8.93 -23.36 -41.77
CA PRO A 425 7.64 -23.90 -42.20
C PRO A 425 7.57 -25.43 -42.29
N GLU A 426 8.71 -26.13 -42.27
CA GLU A 426 8.78 -27.60 -42.24
C GLU A 426 8.31 -28.15 -40.88
N HIS A 427 8.48 -27.40 -39.79
CA HIS A 427 8.04 -27.76 -38.45
C HIS A 427 6.57 -27.32 -38.18
N ARG A 428 5.66 -27.62 -39.12
CA ARG A 428 4.26 -27.13 -39.09
C ARG A 428 3.51 -27.46 -37.80
N GLU A 429 3.64 -28.70 -37.33
CA GLU A 429 2.96 -29.15 -36.10
C GLU A 429 3.41 -28.35 -34.88
N LEU A 430 4.71 -28.08 -34.78
CA LEU A 430 5.31 -27.35 -33.68
C LEU A 430 4.92 -25.87 -33.71
N LEU A 431 4.84 -25.27 -34.90
CA LEU A 431 4.33 -23.91 -35.07
C LEU A 431 2.83 -23.82 -34.71
N ALA A 432 2.02 -24.78 -35.14
CA ALA A 432 0.60 -24.84 -34.80
C ALA A 432 0.36 -25.01 -33.29
N GLU A 433 1.12 -25.87 -32.62
CA GLU A 433 1.05 -26.06 -31.17
C GLU A 433 1.45 -24.77 -30.42
N ARG A 434 2.54 -24.11 -30.83
CA ARG A 434 2.96 -22.80 -30.28
C ARG A 434 1.85 -21.77 -30.41
N ASP A 435 1.26 -21.65 -31.60
CA ASP A 435 0.24 -20.63 -31.88
C ASP A 435 -1.06 -20.91 -31.13
N SER A 436 -1.45 -22.18 -30.99
CA SER A 436 -2.56 -22.60 -30.13
C SER A 436 -2.33 -22.23 -28.66
N LEU A 437 -1.14 -22.50 -28.11
CA LEU A 437 -0.79 -22.11 -26.74
C LEU A 437 -0.81 -20.59 -26.55
N ARG A 438 -0.31 -19.84 -27.53
CA ARG A 438 -0.36 -18.36 -27.52
C ARG A 438 -1.78 -17.82 -27.53
N GLN A 439 -2.68 -18.42 -28.30
CA GLN A 439 -4.09 -18.04 -28.32
C GLN A 439 -4.80 -18.35 -27.00
N GLN A 440 -4.45 -19.46 -26.35
CA GLN A 440 -5.00 -19.84 -25.05
C GLN A 440 -4.49 -18.97 -23.90
N LEU A 441 -3.35 -18.30 -24.04
CA LEU A 441 -2.83 -17.26 -23.14
C LEU A 441 -3.62 -15.93 -23.25
N SER A 442 -4.95 -16.03 -23.17
CA SER A 442 -5.85 -14.87 -23.13
C SER A 442 -6.07 -14.42 -21.69
N LEU A 443 -5.87 -13.13 -21.43
CA LEU A 443 -6.12 -12.53 -20.12
C LEU A 443 -7.58 -12.71 -19.68
N GLU A 444 -8.54 -12.54 -20.60
CA GLU A 444 -9.97 -12.67 -20.31
C GLU A 444 -10.32 -14.10 -19.84
N SER A 445 -9.79 -15.11 -20.54
CA SER A 445 -10.00 -16.52 -20.19
C SER A 445 -9.37 -16.88 -18.84
N LEU A 446 -8.17 -16.37 -18.57
CA LEU A 446 -7.44 -16.63 -17.33
C LEU A 446 -8.03 -15.87 -16.13
N ALA A 447 -8.56 -14.66 -16.34
CA ALA A 447 -9.26 -13.89 -15.30
C ALA A 447 -10.58 -14.56 -14.90
N ALA A 448 -11.34 -15.07 -15.89
CA ALA A 448 -12.58 -15.80 -15.63
C ALA A 448 -12.33 -17.12 -14.88
N GLN A 449 -11.26 -17.85 -15.22
CA GLN A 449 -10.93 -19.15 -14.63
C GLN A 449 -9.42 -19.31 -14.40
N PRO A 450 -8.87 -18.81 -13.27
CA PRO A 450 -7.43 -18.88 -12.97
C PRO A 450 -6.88 -20.32 -12.92
N THR A 451 -7.72 -21.29 -12.58
CA THR A 451 -7.35 -22.72 -12.52
C THR A 451 -6.92 -23.28 -13.88
N ARG A 452 -7.37 -22.68 -15.00
CA ARG A 452 -6.94 -23.07 -16.36
C ARG A 452 -5.43 -22.94 -16.57
N TRP A 453 -4.78 -22.06 -15.81
CA TRP A 453 -3.32 -21.89 -15.85
C TRP A 453 -2.59 -23.22 -15.63
N THR A 454 -3.06 -24.06 -14.70
CA THR A 454 -2.41 -25.34 -14.39
C THR A 454 -2.35 -26.27 -15.60
N SER A 455 -3.47 -26.42 -16.30
CA SER A 455 -3.56 -27.22 -17.52
C SER A 455 -2.70 -26.62 -18.65
N LEU A 456 -2.77 -25.30 -18.84
CA LEU A 456 -2.02 -24.60 -19.87
C LEU A 456 -0.51 -24.72 -19.66
N ARG A 457 -0.05 -24.62 -18.41
CA ARG A 457 1.34 -24.83 -18.02
C ARG A 457 1.78 -26.25 -18.34
N SER A 458 0.96 -27.27 -18.04
CA SER A 458 1.28 -28.66 -18.41
C SER A 458 1.39 -28.85 -19.93
N SER A 459 0.49 -28.25 -20.72
CA SER A 459 0.59 -28.27 -22.19
C SER A 459 1.85 -27.56 -22.70
N PHE A 460 2.22 -26.42 -22.09
CA PHE A 460 3.46 -25.73 -22.39
C PHE A 460 4.69 -26.59 -22.08
N GLU A 461 4.73 -27.31 -20.96
CA GLU A 461 5.86 -28.18 -20.62
C GLU A 461 6.05 -29.34 -21.62
N GLN A 462 4.94 -29.88 -22.13
CA GLN A 462 4.97 -30.87 -23.21
C GLN A 462 5.51 -30.26 -24.50
N PHE A 463 5.00 -29.09 -24.90
CA PHE A 463 5.52 -28.34 -26.05
C PHE A 463 7.02 -28.05 -25.91
N ARG A 464 7.46 -27.54 -24.75
CA ARG A 464 8.86 -27.22 -24.46
C ARG A 464 9.76 -28.44 -24.60
N THR A 465 9.29 -29.60 -24.13
CA THR A 465 10.00 -30.87 -24.33
C THR A 465 10.13 -31.25 -25.80
N ARG A 466 9.05 -31.12 -26.59
CA ARG A 466 9.09 -31.40 -28.04
C ARG A 466 10.02 -30.42 -28.76
N TYR A 467 9.92 -29.12 -28.46
CA TYR A 467 10.77 -28.08 -29.03
C TYR A 467 12.25 -28.33 -28.73
N ARG A 468 12.59 -28.66 -27.49
CA ARG A 468 13.97 -29.02 -27.11
C ARG A 468 14.51 -30.16 -27.97
N ASN A 469 13.71 -31.21 -28.19
CA ASN A 469 14.15 -32.37 -28.97
C ASN A 469 14.43 -31.99 -30.44
N GLU A 470 13.56 -31.21 -31.06
CA GLU A 470 13.76 -30.73 -32.45
C GLU A 470 14.94 -29.76 -32.54
N TYR A 471 15.08 -28.84 -31.58
CA TYR A 471 16.22 -27.94 -31.51
C TYR A 471 17.55 -28.69 -31.34
N GLN A 472 17.60 -29.71 -30.49
CA GLN A 472 18.82 -30.52 -30.28
C GLN A 472 19.24 -31.28 -31.54
N LYS A 473 18.27 -31.79 -32.33
CA LYS A 473 18.55 -32.39 -33.65
C LYS A 473 19.12 -31.35 -34.60
N TYR A 474 18.42 -30.22 -34.77
CA TYR A 474 18.89 -29.11 -35.60
C TYR A 474 20.29 -28.63 -35.20
N HIS A 475 20.53 -28.43 -33.91
CA HIS A 475 21.82 -27.94 -33.41
C HIS A 475 22.95 -28.92 -33.73
N ARG A 476 22.71 -30.24 -33.58
CA ARG A 476 23.68 -31.27 -33.96
C ARG A 476 23.97 -31.22 -35.46
N ASP A 477 22.93 -31.29 -36.28
CA ASP A 477 23.05 -31.37 -37.74
C ASP A 477 23.68 -30.09 -38.31
N ALA A 478 23.28 -28.93 -37.79
CA ALA A 478 23.86 -27.64 -38.14
C ALA A 478 25.33 -27.56 -37.73
N ASN A 479 25.69 -28.03 -36.53
CA ASN A 479 27.08 -27.99 -36.07
C ASN A 479 27.99 -28.93 -36.87
N GLU A 480 27.49 -30.11 -37.25
CA GLU A 480 28.18 -31.03 -38.16
C GLU A 480 28.39 -30.41 -39.55
N ALA A 481 27.35 -29.78 -40.10
CA ALA A 481 27.44 -29.08 -41.38
C ALA A 481 28.42 -27.89 -41.32
N LEU A 482 28.37 -27.06 -40.27
CA LEU A 482 29.29 -25.95 -40.06
C LEU A 482 30.73 -26.43 -39.87
N THR A 483 30.95 -27.54 -39.16
CA THR A 483 32.30 -28.13 -39.03
C THR A 483 32.85 -28.56 -40.39
N ARG A 484 32.01 -29.14 -41.25
CA ARG A 484 32.38 -29.50 -42.63
C ARG A 484 32.68 -28.25 -43.47
N LEU A 485 31.84 -27.22 -43.39
CA LEU A 485 32.05 -25.95 -44.11
C LEU A 485 33.29 -25.20 -43.62
N ALA A 486 33.54 -25.15 -42.31
CA ALA A 486 34.74 -24.55 -41.74
C ALA A 486 36.02 -25.22 -42.25
N ARG A 487 36.04 -26.55 -42.37
CA ARG A 487 37.16 -27.28 -42.99
C ARG A 487 37.32 -26.93 -44.49
N ARG A 488 36.22 -26.80 -45.23
CA ARG A 488 36.27 -26.39 -46.65
C ARG A 488 36.78 -24.96 -46.80
N MET A 489 36.35 -24.03 -45.93
CA MET A 489 36.86 -22.65 -45.89
C MET A 489 38.34 -22.61 -45.47
N GLN A 490 38.78 -23.48 -44.57
CA GLN A 490 40.20 -23.57 -44.22
C GLN A 490 41.05 -24.04 -45.41
N ALA A 491 40.57 -25.02 -46.18
CA ALA A 491 41.24 -25.44 -47.42
C ALA A 491 41.29 -24.31 -48.46
N ALA A 492 40.16 -23.62 -48.66
CA ALA A 492 40.06 -22.48 -49.57
C ALA A 492 40.96 -21.30 -49.18
N GLN A 493 41.41 -21.22 -47.92
CA GLN A 493 42.37 -20.20 -47.47
C GLN A 493 43.70 -20.28 -48.23
N GLY A 494 44.21 -21.49 -48.45
CA GLY A 494 45.45 -21.71 -49.18
C GLY A 494 45.32 -21.31 -50.65
N GLU A 495 44.19 -21.67 -51.25
CA GLU A 495 43.84 -21.35 -52.64
C GLU A 495 43.66 -19.83 -52.83
N LEU A 496 42.99 -19.16 -51.90
CA LEU A 496 42.83 -17.71 -51.91
C LEU A 496 44.18 -16.98 -51.75
N ARG A 497 45.05 -17.47 -50.86
CA ARG A 497 46.42 -16.93 -50.73
C ARG A 497 47.18 -17.09 -52.04
N ALA A 498 47.07 -18.25 -52.69
CA ALA A 498 47.69 -18.48 -53.99
C ALA A 498 47.15 -17.51 -55.05
N LEU A 499 45.83 -17.26 -55.08
CA LEU A 499 45.23 -16.28 -55.99
C LEU A 499 45.77 -14.87 -55.75
N VAL A 500 45.89 -14.43 -54.50
CA VAL A 500 46.47 -13.12 -54.14
C VAL A 500 47.91 -13.01 -54.63
N LEU A 501 48.72 -14.06 -54.41
CA LEU A 501 50.10 -14.13 -54.88
C LEU A 501 50.19 -14.09 -56.42
N LEU A 502 49.33 -14.80 -57.14
CA LEU A 502 49.28 -14.74 -58.60
C LEU A 502 48.83 -13.36 -59.12
N ASN A 503 47.78 -12.79 -58.54
CA ASN A 503 47.24 -11.47 -58.91
C ASN A 503 48.25 -10.33 -58.68
N SER A 504 49.22 -10.55 -57.80
CA SER A 504 50.25 -9.57 -57.51
C SER A 504 51.30 -9.44 -58.64
N ILE A 505 51.34 -10.37 -59.60
CA ILE A 505 52.20 -10.37 -60.79
C ILE A 505 51.46 -9.65 -61.93
N GLN A 506 51.58 -8.32 -61.96
CA GLN A 506 50.86 -7.48 -62.93
C GLN A 506 51.30 -7.72 -64.38
N GLU A 507 52.49 -8.27 -64.61
CA GLU A 507 53.05 -8.53 -65.95
C GLU A 507 52.25 -9.59 -66.74
N VAL A 508 51.53 -10.47 -66.03
CA VAL A 508 50.76 -11.58 -66.63
C VAL A 508 49.31 -11.18 -66.94
N GLY A 509 48.81 -10.12 -66.31
CA GLY A 509 47.47 -9.56 -66.50
C GLY A 509 46.91 -8.96 -65.20
N PRO A 510 45.71 -8.35 -65.24
CA PRO A 510 45.11 -7.76 -64.06
C PRO A 510 44.59 -8.80 -63.08
N ALA A 511 44.33 -8.34 -61.85
CA ALA A 511 43.81 -9.16 -60.76
C ALA A 511 42.42 -9.75 -61.09
N ARG A 512 42.16 -10.96 -60.61
CA ARG A 512 40.87 -11.64 -60.70
C ARG A 512 40.32 -11.92 -59.31
N GLY A 513 38.99 -11.84 -59.16
CA GLY A 513 38.34 -12.16 -57.90
C GLY A 513 38.64 -11.18 -56.75
N GLU A 514 38.78 -9.88 -57.03
CA GLU A 514 39.17 -8.85 -56.04
C GLU A 514 38.27 -8.83 -54.78
N ARG A 515 37.00 -9.23 -54.90
CA ARG A 515 36.03 -9.29 -53.79
C ARG A 515 36.06 -10.60 -52.99
N LEU A 516 36.80 -11.62 -53.44
CA LEU A 516 36.84 -12.94 -52.79
C LEU A 516 37.48 -12.87 -51.40
N GLY A 517 38.44 -11.96 -51.19
CA GLY A 517 39.05 -11.73 -49.87
C GLY A 517 38.03 -11.30 -48.82
N GLU A 518 37.26 -10.24 -49.10
CA GLU A 518 36.22 -9.74 -48.19
C GLU A 518 35.10 -10.77 -47.98
N GLN A 519 34.71 -11.50 -49.03
CA GLN A 519 33.71 -12.56 -48.93
C GLN A 519 34.18 -13.72 -48.04
N TYR A 520 35.46 -14.09 -48.14
CA TYR A 520 36.07 -15.13 -47.31
C TYR A 520 36.00 -14.77 -45.83
N GLU A 521 36.43 -13.56 -45.45
CA GLU A 521 36.43 -13.10 -44.06
C GLU A 521 35.04 -13.13 -43.44
N ARG A 522 34.03 -12.65 -44.20
CA ARG A 522 32.62 -12.73 -43.78
C ARG A 522 32.15 -14.17 -43.60
N LEU A 523 32.39 -15.04 -44.59
CA LEU A 523 31.93 -16.42 -44.56
C LEU A 523 32.57 -17.21 -43.41
N VAL A 524 33.85 -16.98 -43.11
CA VAL A 524 34.56 -17.64 -42.00
C VAL A 524 33.92 -17.33 -40.64
N LEU A 525 33.40 -16.12 -40.43
CA LEU A 525 32.68 -15.77 -39.21
C LEU A 525 31.33 -16.52 -39.12
N GLU A 526 30.64 -16.67 -40.24
CA GLU A 526 29.32 -17.31 -40.29
C GLU A 526 29.39 -18.85 -40.20
N VAL A 527 30.48 -19.48 -40.67
CA VAL A 527 30.65 -20.95 -40.63
C VAL A 527 31.23 -21.49 -39.31
N ARG A 528 31.38 -20.65 -38.27
CA ARG A 528 31.95 -21.09 -36.99
C ARG A 528 31.05 -22.15 -36.31
N PRO A 529 31.56 -23.36 -36.05
CA PRO A 529 30.81 -24.35 -35.29
C PRO A 529 30.62 -23.89 -33.84
N CYS A 530 29.53 -24.34 -33.22
CA CYS A 530 29.28 -24.13 -31.80
C CYS A 530 30.23 -24.99 -30.95
N GLU A 531 30.70 -24.44 -29.84
CA GLU A 531 31.58 -25.13 -28.89
C GLU A 531 30.84 -26.21 -28.07
N VAL A 532 29.52 -26.08 -27.93
CA VAL A 532 28.68 -27.06 -27.21
C VAL A 532 28.48 -28.31 -28.06
N ARG A 533 29.19 -29.38 -27.70
CA ARG A 533 29.07 -30.69 -28.36
C ARG A 533 28.16 -31.66 -27.63
N ASP A 534 28.11 -31.59 -26.30
CA ASP A 534 27.19 -32.37 -25.50
C ASP A 534 25.83 -31.68 -25.43
N LEU A 535 24.83 -32.28 -26.07
CA LEU A 535 23.47 -31.76 -26.11
C LEU A 535 22.78 -31.73 -24.74
N ARG A 536 23.31 -32.47 -23.75
CA ARG A 536 22.81 -32.43 -22.37
C ARG A 536 23.15 -31.12 -21.65
N LEU A 537 24.18 -30.42 -22.11
CA LEU A 537 24.60 -29.13 -21.56
C LEU A 537 23.80 -27.95 -22.14
N LEU A 538 22.93 -28.18 -23.12
CA LEU A 538 22.04 -27.16 -23.66
C LEU A 538 20.88 -26.91 -22.67
N ASP A 539 20.99 -25.84 -21.90
CA ASP A 539 19.86 -25.33 -21.11
C ASP A 539 18.89 -24.57 -22.01
N LEU A 540 17.85 -25.28 -22.46
CA LEU A 540 16.73 -24.70 -23.21
C LEU A 540 15.48 -24.48 -22.34
N ALA A 541 15.62 -24.56 -21.01
CA ALA A 541 14.49 -24.34 -20.10
C ALA A 541 14.12 -22.86 -20.06
N SER A 542 15.13 -21.98 -20.05
CA SER A 542 15.00 -20.54 -19.89
C SER A 542 14.84 -19.79 -21.22
N ALA A 543 15.48 -20.27 -22.30
CA ALA A 543 15.40 -19.68 -23.64
C ALA A 543 15.34 -20.77 -24.72
N PRO A 544 14.65 -20.53 -25.85
CA PRO A 544 14.48 -21.54 -26.91
C PRO A 544 15.68 -21.60 -27.89
N VAL A 545 16.86 -21.13 -27.47
CA VAL A 545 18.09 -21.11 -28.26
C VAL A 545 19.31 -21.40 -27.37
N CYS A 546 20.39 -21.89 -27.97
CA CYS A 546 21.67 -22.09 -27.30
C CYS A 546 22.30 -20.74 -26.92
N ASP A 547 22.73 -20.62 -25.67
CA ASP A 547 23.41 -19.44 -25.12
C ASP A 547 24.75 -19.11 -25.82
N LYS A 548 25.44 -20.11 -26.38
CA LYS A 548 26.73 -19.93 -27.06
C LYS A 548 26.61 -19.49 -28.51
N CYS A 549 25.76 -20.17 -29.30
CA CYS A 549 25.66 -19.86 -30.73
C CYS A 549 24.48 -18.96 -31.10
N GLY A 550 23.48 -18.82 -30.23
CA GLY A 550 22.31 -17.97 -30.46
C GLY A 550 21.41 -18.37 -31.64
N ARG A 551 21.74 -19.45 -32.36
CA ARG A 551 21.00 -19.88 -33.55
C ARG A 551 19.61 -20.37 -33.18
N ALA A 552 18.61 -19.92 -33.91
CA ALA A 552 17.24 -20.39 -33.82
C ALA A 552 16.96 -21.50 -34.84
N LEU A 553 15.89 -22.27 -34.62
CA LEU A 553 15.49 -23.37 -35.51
C LEU A 553 15.09 -22.88 -36.92
N ILE A 554 14.91 -21.57 -37.10
CA ILE A 554 14.69 -20.95 -38.41
C ILE A 554 15.98 -20.75 -39.23
N ASP A 555 17.13 -20.63 -38.57
CA ASP A 555 18.38 -20.19 -39.20
C ASP A 555 18.97 -21.26 -40.13
N GLU A 556 19.45 -20.84 -41.30
CA GLU A 556 20.07 -21.71 -42.30
C GLU A 556 21.60 -21.73 -42.21
N VAL A 557 22.17 -22.92 -42.35
CA VAL A 557 23.62 -23.08 -42.53
C VAL A 557 23.97 -22.57 -43.93
N PRO A 558 25.00 -21.71 -44.09
CA PRO A 558 25.28 -21.01 -45.34
C PRO A 558 25.97 -21.89 -46.42
N GLN A 559 25.52 -23.13 -46.59
CA GLN A 559 26.14 -24.12 -47.48
C GLN A 559 26.23 -23.63 -48.92
N LYS A 560 25.10 -23.20 -49.52
CA LYS A 560 25.08 -22.72 -50.92
C LYS A 560 26.03 -21.54 -51.17
N ARG A 561 26.17 -20.65 -50.19
CA ARG A 561 27.06 -19.48 -50.32
C ARG A 561 28.53 -19.88 -50.24
N VAL A 562 28.87 -20.86 -49.41
CA VAL A 562 30.23 -21.41 -49.36
C VAL A 562 30.55 -22.16 -50.65
N GLU A 563 29.61 -22.97 -51.16
CA GLU A 563 29.77 -23.67 -52.43
C GLU A 563 29.97 -22.69 -53.60
N ALA A 564 29.17 -21.62 -53.67
CA ALA A 564 29.33 -20.55 -54.67
C ALA A 564 30.69 -19.84 -54.55
N PHE A 565 31.10 -19.47 -53.33
CA PHE A 565 32.40 -18.83 -53.09
C PHE A 565 33.57 -19.71 -53.57
N VAL A 566 33.51 -21.01 -53.26
CA VAL A 566 34.58 -21.94 -53.67
C VAL A 566 34.60 -22.10 -55.19
N ALA A 567 33.44 -22.21 -55.83
CA ALA A 567 33.37 -22.26 -57.29
C ALA A 567 33.93 -20.98 -57.95
N ASP A 568 33.60 -19.80 -57.41
CA ASP A 568 34.12 -18.51 -57.89
C ASP A 568 35.65 -18.40 -57.69
N LEU A 569 36.17 -18.94 -56.59
CA LEU A 569 37.60 -18.99 -56.30
C LEU A 569 38.34 -19.94 -57.25
N GLU A 570 37.82 -21.15 -57.46
CA GLU A 570 38.36 -22.14 -58.40
C GLU A 570 38.37 -21.58 -59.84
N ALA A 571 37.31 -20.88 -60.26
CA ALA A 571 37.24 -20.21 -61.55
C ALA A 571 38.28 -19.09 -61.69
N ALA A 572 38.41 -18.21 -60.69
CA ALA A 572 39.39 -17.12 -60.71
C ALA A 572 40.84 -17.63 -60.74
N LEU A 573 41.13 -18.72 -60.02
CA LEU A 573 42.43 -19.39 -60.05
C LEU A 573 42.70 -20.04 -61.41
N GLY A 574 41.72 -20.76 -61.96
CA GLY A 574 41.83 -21.38 -63.29
C GLY A 574 42.11 -20.35 -64.39
N GLU A 575 41.41 -19.21 -64.37
CA GLU A 575 41.67 -18.10 -65.30
C GLU A 575 43.10 -17.55 -65.17
N GLN A 576 43.59 -17.35 -63.94
CA GLN A 576 44.97 -16.88 -63.74
C GLN A 576 45.98 -17.93 -64.20
N MET A 577 45.82 -19.21 -63.83
CA MET A 577 46.72 -20.29 -64.25
C MET A 577 46.79 -20.43 -65.77
N HIS A 578 45.67 -20.29 -66.47
CA HIS A 578 45.66 -20.32 -67.94
C HIS A 578 46.52 -19.22 -68.57
N ARG A 579 46.66 -18.05 -67.92
CA ARG A 579 47.54 -16.99 -68.43
C ARG A 579 49.02 -17.38 -68.35
N TYR A 580 49.40 -18.21 -67.37
CA TYR A 580 50.77 -18.73 -67.22
C TYR A 580 51.10 -19.88 -68.19
N THR A 581 50.09 -20.59 -68.72
CA THR A 581 50.30 -21.60 -69.77
C THR A 581 50.47 -21.00 -71.16
N SER A 582 50.27 -19.68 -71.30
CA SER A 582 50.51 -18.99 -72.57
C SER A 582 51.96 -19.10 -73.03
N GLU A 583 52.14 -19.41 -74.31
CA GLU A 583 53.44 -19.75 -74.91
C GLU A 583 54.56 -18.71 -74.69
N PRO A 584 54.30 -17.39 -74.67
CA PRO A 584 55.33 -16.40 -74.34
C PRO A 584 55.79 -16.46 -72.88
N VAL A 585 54.85 -16.53 -71.92
CA VAL A 585 55.16 -16.61 -70.49
C VAL A 585 55.88 -17.92 -70.17
N ARG A 586 55.43 -19.02 -70.77
CA ARG A 586 56.07 -20.33 -70.64
C ARG A 586 57.52 -20.30 -71.13
N ARG A 587 57.80 -19.71 -72.31
CA ARG A 587 59.16 -19.59 -72.84
C ARG A 587 60.11 -18.80 -71.93
N VAL A 588 59.64 -17.69 -71.33
CA VAL A 588 60.44 -16.89 -70.39
C VAL A 588 60.76 -17.70 -69.13
N LEU A 589 59.74 -18.34 -68.55
CA LEU A 589 59.88 -19.07 -67.30
C LEU A 589 60.69 -20.37 -67.45
N THR A 590 60.58 -21.08 -68.59
CA THR A 590 61.39 -22.29 -68.87
C THR A 590 62.86 -21.97 -69.15
N ARG A 591 63.18 -20.80 -69.74
CA ARG A 591 64.57 -20.37 -69.97
C ARG A 591 65.34 -20.03 -68.70
N ALA A 592 64.63 -19.72 -67.61
CA ALA A 592 65.25 -19.32 -66.35
C ALA A 592 65.96 -20.48 -65.60
N GLY A 593 65.62 -21.74 -65.91
CA GLY A 593 66.32 -22.92 -65.39
C GLY A 593 66.24 -23.16 -63.88
N ASN A 594 65.35 -22.46 -63.16
CA ASN A 594 65.18 -22.59 -61.71
C ASN A 594 64.24 -23.77 -61.38
N GLU A 595 64.65 -24.62 -60.44
CA GLU A 595 63.86 -25.79 -59.99
C GLU A 595 62.49 -25.40 -59.41
N ALA A 596 62.42 -24.35 -58.58
CA ALA A 596 61.17 -23.86 -58.01
C ALA A 596 60.19 -23.31 -59.07
N VAL A 597 60.72 -22.62 -60.09
CA VAL A 597 59.93 -22.15 -61.25
C VAL A 597 59.46 -23.32 -62.11
N SER A 598 60.25 -24.40 -62.21
CA SER A 598 59.90 -25.60 -62.96
C SER A 598 58.80 -26.41 -62.25
N GLN A 599 58.87 -26.53 -60.92
CA GLN A 599 57.81 -27.14 -60.11
C GLN A 599 56.51 -26.33 -60.17
N PHE A 600 56.61 -25.00 -60.15
CA PHE A 600 55.46 -24.11 -60.37
C PHE A 600 54.83 -24.30 -61.76
N LEU A 601 55.63 -24.32 -62.82
CA LEU A 601 55.13 -24.56 -64.18
C LEU A 601 54.47 -25.94 -64.31
N ALA A 602 55.01 -26.96 -63.65
CA ALA A 602 54.40 -28.30 -63.63
C ALA A 602 53.02 -28.27 -62.94
N ALA A 603 52.90 -27.58 -61.80
CA ALA A 603 51.62 -27.41 -61.09
C ALA A 603 50.59 -26.63 -61.92
N VAL A 604 51.03 -25.56 -62.60
CA VAL A 604 50.19 -24.77 -63.52
C VAL A 604 49.73 -25.59 -64.73
N GLN A 605 50.62 -26.39 -65.33
CA GLN A 605 50.31 -27.23 -66.50
C GLN A 605 49.37 -28.39 -66.16
N ALA A 606 49.52 -28.97 -64.96
CA ALA A 606 48.63 -30.02 -64.46
C ALA A 606 47.26 -29.47 -64.00
N ALA A 607 47.06 -28.14 -64.01
CA ALA A 607 45.91 -27.48 -63.41
C ALA A 607 45.69 -27.87 -61.94
N ASP A 608 46.76 -28.23 -61.22
CA ASP A 608 46.69 -28.68 -59.83
C ASP A 608 46.81 -27.49 -58.89
N VAL A 609 45.64 -26.95 -58.51
CA VAL A 609 45.52 -25.80 -57.59
C VAL A 609 46.11 -26.11 -56.21
N ALA A 610 46.00 -27.35 -55.74
CA ALA A 610 46.51 -27.74 -54.42
C ALA A 610 48.04 -27.85 -54.41
N ALA A 611 48.64 -28.36 -55.49
CA ALA A 611 50.09 -28.33 -55.67
C ALA A 611 50.59 -26.89 -55.86
N LEU A 612 49.85 -26.06 -56.59
CA LEU A 612 50.18 -24.66 -56.81
C LEU A 612 50.25 -23.88 -55.49
N ALA A 613 49.24 -24.03 -54.63
CA ALA A 613 49.19 -23.34 -53.34
C ALA A 613 50.32 -23.76 -52.37
N LYS A 614 50.94 -24.92 -52.58
CA LYS A 614 52.09 -25.40 -51.77
C LYS A 614 53.43 -24.88 -52.28
N VAL A 615 53.57 -24.70 -53.59
CA VAL A 615 54.83 -24.27 -54.24
C VAL A 615 54.93 -22.74 -54.32
N LEU A 616 53.79 -22.03 -54.35
CA LEU A 616 53.75 -20.59 -54.52
C LEU A 616 53.99 -19.84 -53.21
N ASP A 617 55.14 -19.17 -53.10
CA ASP A 617 55.50 -18.24 -52.04
C ASP A 617 55.91 -16.86 -52.58
N GLU A 618 56.17 -15.91 -51.68
CA GLU A 618 56.52 -14.53 -52.04
C GLU A 618 57.85 -14.41 -52.77
N ASP A 619 58.82 -15.30 -52.46
CA ASP A 619 60.15 -15.28 -53.06
C ASP A 619 60.12 -15.80 -54.50
N LEU A 620 59.32 -16.85 -54.75
CA LEU A 620 59.05 -17.37 -56.08
C LEU A 620 58.27 -16.34 -56.91
N VAL A 621 57.25 -15.69 -56.35
CA VAL A 621 56.53 -14.59 -57.02
C VAL A 621 57.49 -13.47 -57.41
N ARG A 622 58.37 -13.04 -56.50
CA ARG A 622 59.37 -12.00 -56.77
C ARG A 622 60.33 -12.42 -57.89
N THR A 623 60.72 -13.69 -57.90
CA THR A 623 61.57 -14.28 -58.94
C THR A 623 60.86 -14.29 -60.29
N ILE A 624 59.60 -14.74 -60.35
CA ILE A 624 58.77 -14.75 -61.56
C ILE A 624 58.59 -13.32 -62.10
N ARG A 625 58.26 -12.34 -61.26
CA ARG A 625 58.16 -10.93 -61.67
C ARG A 625 59.46 -10.42 -62.27
N ARG A 626 60.60 -10.68 -61.62
CA ARG A 626 61.92 -10.25 -62.11
C ARG A 626 62.22 -10.83 -63.49
N LEU A 627 61.89 -12.09 -63.73
CA LEU A 627 62.09 -12.76 -65.02
C LEU A 627 61.19 -12.18 -66.12
N LEU A 628 59.91 -11.94 -65.83
CA LEU A 628 58.96 -11.38 -66.79
C LEU A 628 59.24 -9.89 -67.09
N ALA A 629 59.67 -9.13 -66.09
CA ALA A 629 60.09 -7.75 -66.24
C ALA A 629 61.39 -7.61 -67.06
N ALA A 630 62.36 -8.51 -66.85
CA ALA A 630 63.63 -8.52 -67.58
C ALA A 630 63.48 -8.85 -69.08
N ASP A 631 62.50 -9.69 -69.44
CA ASP A 631 62.22 -10.02 -70.84
C ASP A 631 61.19 -9.06 -71.50
N GLY A 632 60.74 -8.04 -70.76
CA GLY A 632 59.93 -6.94 -71.28
C GLY A 632 58.53 -7.35 -71.72
N VAL A 633 57.88 -8.29 -71.01
CA VAL A 633 56.50 -8.73 -71.29
C VAL A 633 55.50 -7.82 -70.56
N VAL A 634 54.53 -7.26 -71.29
CA VAL A 634 53.38 -6.53 -70.71
C VAL A 634 52.08 -7.01 -71.34
N THR A 635 51.04 -7.11 -70.53
CA THR A 635 49.67 -7.48 -70.94
C THR A 635 48.72 -6.33 -70.63
N GLU A 636 48.10 -5.74 -71.65
CA GLU A 636 47.04 -4.72 -71.50
C GLU A 636 45.65 -5.32 -71.70
N GLU A 637 44.64 -4.87 -70.95
CA GLU A 637 43.24 -5.22 -71.23
C GLU A 637 42.66 -4.37 -72.34
N VAL A 638 41.85 -4.99 -73.20
CA VAL A 638 41.18 -4.33 -74.32
C VAL A 638 39.76 -4.85 -74.41
N ASP A 639 38.80 -3.94 -74.34
CA ASP A 639 37.36 -4.18 -74.55
C ASP A 639 37.01 -4.43 -76.03
N ALA A 640 37.84 -5.19 -76.74
CA ALA A 640 37.70 -5.39 -78.18
C ALA A 640 36.40 -6.14 -78.50
N LEU A 641 36.01 -7.11 -77.66
CA LEU A 641 34.77 -7.85 -77.84
C LEU A 641 33.57 -7.00 -77.42
N ALA A 642 33.62 -6.30 -76.28
CA ALA A 642 32.54 -5.38 -75.89
C ALA A 642 32.34 -4.21 -76.89
N GLN A 643 33.40 -3.78 -77.57
CA GLN A 643 33.30 -2.83 -78.68
C GLN A 643 32.63 -3.47 -79.90
N LEU A 644 33.02 -4.70 -80.25
CA LEU A 644 32.43 -5.45 -81.37
C LEU A 644 30.93 -5.75 -81.14
N THR A 645 30.54 -6.18 -79.93
CA THR A 645 29.16 -6.50 -79.57
C THR A 645 28.27 -5.25 -79.51
N ARG A 646 28.83 -4.07 -79.21
CA ARG A 646 28.11 -2.79 -79.31
C ARG A 646 27.89 -2.37 -80.76
N GLU A 647 28.88 -2.58 -81.62
CA GLU A 647 28.79 -2.25 -83.06
C GLU A 647 27.92 -3.28 -83.83
N TYR A 648 27.85 -4.53 -83.36
CA TYR A 648 27.09 -5.63 -83.97
C TYR A 648 26.36 -6.46 -82.90
N PRO A 649 25.21 -6.00 -82.38
CA PRO A 649 24.44 -6.75 -81.38
C PRO A 649 23.76 -8.01 -81.94
N THR A 650 23.52 -8.06 -83.26
CA THR A 650 22.98 -9.21 -84.00
C THR A 650 23.69 -9.34 -85.33
N ILE A 651 24.05 -10.57 -85.74
CA ILE A 651 24.86 -10.84 -86.93
C ILE A 651 24.15 -11.86 -87.82
N GLU A 652 23.95 -11.54 -89.10
CA GLU A 652 23.50 -12.47 -90.14
C GLU A 652 24.68 -13.09 -90.90
N GLU A 653 24.49 -14.24 -91.54
CA GLU A 653 25.57 -15.01 -92.19
C GLU A 653 26.37 -14.18 -93.22
N GLY A 654 25.69 -13.32 -93.99
CA GLY A 654 26.33 -12.42 -94.95
C GLY A 654 27.20 -11.31 -94.33
N GLN A 655 27.05 -11.03 -93.02
CA GLN A 655 27.78 -9.98 -92.31
C GLN A 655 29.05 -10.49 -91.62
N ILE A 656 29.24 -11.81 -91.50
CA ILE A 656 30.40 -12.43 -90.85
C ILE A 656 31.74 -11.86 -91.38
N PRO A 657 31.96 -11.72 -92.70
CA PRO A 657 33.25 -11.21 -93.21
C PRO A 657 33.53 -9.77 -92.77
N ALA A 658 32.49 -8.93 -92.68
CA ALA A 658 32.62 -7.54 -92.25
C ALA A 658 32.94 -7.44 -90.76
N VAL A 659 32.26 -8.25 -89.93
CA VAL A 659 32.49 -8.31 -88.48
C VAL A 659 33.92 -8.78 -88.16
N VAL A 660 34.40 -9.83 -88.84
CA VAL A 660 35.77 -10.34 -88.63
C VAL A 660 36.81 -9.29 -89.01
N ARG A 661 36.62 -8.60 -90.13
CA ARG A 661 37.54 -7.52 -90.56
C ARG A 661 37.56 -6.38 -89.55
N ARG A 662 36.39 -6.00 -89.03
CA ARG A 662 36.27 -4.96 -88.01
C ARG A 662 36.94 -5.36 -86.70
N PHE A 663 36.77 -6.60 -86.27
CA PHE A 663 37.46 -7.13 -85.10
C PHE A 663 38.98 -7.09 -85.27
N GLU A 664 39.49 -7.46 -86.46
CA GLU A 664 40.91 -7.35 -86.78
C GLU A 664 41.42 -5.90 -86.68
N GLU A 665 40.66 -4.92 -87.18
CA GLU A 665 41.01 -3.50 -87.06
C GLU A 665 41.09 -3.04 -85.59
N VAL A 666 40.10 -3.40 -84.78
CA VAL A 666 40.04 -3.06 -83.35
C VAL A 666 41.26 -3.63 -82.61
N LEU A 667 41.62 -4.89 -82.88
CA LEU A 667 42.81 -5.53 -82.31
C LEU A 667 44.10 -4.83 -82.74
N ARG A 668 44.27 -4.52 -84.03
CA ARG A 668 45.46 -3.82 -84.54
C ARG A 668 45.63 -2.43 -83.92
N GLN A 669 44.53 -1.68 -83.77
CA GLN A 669 44.54 -0.38 -83.12
C GLN A 669 44.89 -0.47 -81.64
N ALA A 670 44.39 -1.49 -80.95
CA ALA A 670 44.72 -1.74 -79.56
C ALA A 670 46.21 -2.11 -79.38
N PHE A 671 46.77 -2.96 -80.25
CA PHE A 671 48.21 -3.27 -80.23
C PHE A 671 49.07 -2.04 -80.50
N ALA A 672 48.66 -1.15 -81.41
CA ALA A 672 49.36 0.09 -81.68
C ALA A 672 49.33 1.07 -80.48
N ARG A 673 48.18 1.17 -79.80
CA ARG A 673 48.04 1.98 -78.57
C ARG A 673 48.91 1.44 -77.44
N ALA A 674 48.85 0.14 -77.18
CA ALA A 674 49.67 -0.52 -76.17
C ALA A 674 51.18 -0.38 -76.46
N ARG A 675 51.61 -0.48 -77.72
CA ARG A 675 53.01 -0.21 -78.15
C ARG A 675 53.46 1.22 -77.90
N LYS A 676 52.55 2.19 -77.96
CA LYS A 676 52.84 3.58 -77.69
C LYS A 676 52.88 3.89 -76.18
N ALA A 677 52.02 3.22 -75.40
CA ALA A 677 51.98 3.35 -73.95
C ALA A 677 53.19 2.69 -73.27
N HIS A 678 53.73 1.61 -73.87
CA HIS A 678 54.84 0.82 -73.33
C HIS A 678 55.99 0.65 -74.34
N PRO A 679 56.69 1.74 -74.73
CA PRO A 679 57.73 1.71 -75.76
C PRO A 679 58.98 0.89 -75.39
N GLU A 680 59.22 0.69 -74.09
CA GLU A 680 60.36 -0.04 -73.53
C GLU A 680 60.17 -1.57 -73.49
N LYS A 681 58.99 -2.07 -73.87
CA LYS A 681 58.61 -3.48 -73.73
C LYS A 681 58.76 -4.24 -75.05
N ARG A 682 59.38 -5.41 -74.99
CA ARG A 682 59.69 -6.25 -76.17
C ARG A 682 58.50 -7.08 -76.64
N SER A 683 57.58 -7.42 -75.74
CA SER A 683 56.42 -8.26 -76.02
C SER A 683 55.17 -7.66 -75.38
N ILE A 684 54.20 -7.29 -76.22
CA ILE A 684 52.93 -6.71 -75.79
C ILE A 684 51.82 -7.70 -76.09
N ARG A 685 50.96 -7.92 -75.09
CA ARG A 685 49.80 -8.79 -75.15
C ARG A 685 48.55 -7.98 -74.91
N LEU A 686 47.46 -8.37 -75.58
CA LEU A 686 46.14 -7.86 -75.30
C LEU A 686 45.32 -8.98 -74.66
N SER A 687 44.74 -8.71 -73.50
CA SER A 687 43.71 -9.54 -72.90
C SER A 687 42.37 -9.01 -73.40
N LEU A 688 41.65 -9.84 -74.14
CA LEU A 688 40.32 -9.49 -74.68
C LEU A 688 39.29 -9.61 -73.57
N ARG A 689 38.50 -8.56 -73.39
CA ARG A 689 37.41 -8.49 -72.42
C ARG A 689 36.06 -8.40 -73.10
#